data_AF-H6L4R2-F1
#
_entry.id   AF-H6L4R2-F1
#
_cell.length_a   1.000
_cell.length_b   1.000
_cell.length_c   1.000
_cell.angle_alpha   90.00
_cell.angle_beta   90.00
_cell.angle_gamma   90.00
#
_symmetry.space_group_name_H-M   'P 1'
#
loop_
_entity.id
_entity.type
_entity.pdbx_description
1 polymer ?
#
loop_
_entity_poly.entity_id
_entity_poly.type
_entity_poly.pdbx_seq_one_letter_code
_entity_poly.pdbx_strand_id
1 'polypeptide(L)'
;MRTYLLLFLLFAFSGASFGQERINKLRKANNLFDEESYVEAQEIYELLMGTTSGQGVMGVDARINLAKSYNETGHVDKAVPLFEDLLPNADERPDILLAYGQSLLSLGKFDEARSQFLQYADQRPEDPAPAELLKRLDAIESIIPVYPDVQINYQAAVNDSLNDEFGPAFYGTGLVFSSDRIQAADISANWGEQERSFLNLYFAELSADGQLAAPAPFARKLNGSRRHDGPASFSRDGKLCFYNRSVKETPDAEAYTLQIFASELVDGDWSKPLVLEFVTQGYQFMHPSLSADGRVLFFVSDMPGGLGGTDIWMSRKMGDKWSKPQNLGEGVNSRGNEAFPFAHPNGTLYYASKGKAGYGGYDLFRSRPTGNGIDWTEAENLGQPLNSAFDDTYFLLDDDQTKGFFSSSRNGSDDLYQFILTGEEPQELPPGIAPRGKLNFTDSLADSGIDDEKLIDSLINAGFVVEEPTAKEKVDSMDLAMLEDGGELDGNEGTGGQPTPNPNSSDNFDPEAVVDNGQIDGDWSDPNAPKDPVDPDDPDYNPWALPDEPSTDPNEENTTSNEDPYNYENTEGDPPMLETKEDVKVKLSVDLQVVQKSNQSGIGQATVVLTNLLDGREERFTSDANGKISLPLRPDQKYIIRAEAAGFYGGNLPVATMQAYEDQSIPAILPLIAK
;
A
#
# COMPACT_ATOMS: atom_id res chain seq x y z
N MET A 1 -67.64 11.31 -32.18
CA MET A 1 -66.63 12.40 -32.31
C MET A 1 -66.31 13.08 -30.99
N ARG A 2 -67.28 13.65 -30.25
CA ARG A 2 -67.01 14.36 -28.97
C ARG A 2 -66.28 13.52 -27.90
N THR A 3 -66.61 12.24 -27.74
CA THR A 3 -65.97 11.35 -26.75
C THR A 3 -64.52 11.00 -27.11
N TYR A 4 -64.22 10.82 -28.41
CA TYR A 4 -62.86 10.61 -28.91
C TYR A 4 -62.01 11.88 -28.83
N LEU A 5 -62.63 13.07 -28.98
CA LEU A 5 -61.96 14.36 -28.82
C LEU A 5 -61.55 14.62 -27.36
N LEU A 6 -62.38 14.22 -26.40
CA LEU A 6 -62.12 14.34 -24.96
C LEU A 6 -61.01 13.37 -24.49
N LEU A 7 -61.01 12.13 -24.98
CA LEU A 7 -59.93 11.17 -24.72
C LEU A 7 -58.61 11.60 -25.36
N PHE A 8 -58.65 12.18 -26.57
CA PHE A 8 -57.47 12.74 -27.23
C PHE A 8 -56.90 13.96 -26.50
N LEU A 9 -57.76 14.85 -25.98
CA LEU A 9 -57.35 16.00 -25.16
C LEU A 9 -56.74 15.59 -23.81
N LEU A 10 -57.28 14.55 -23.15
CA LEU A 10 -56.73 14.00 -21.89
C LEU A 10 -55.38 13.29 -22.10
N PHE A 11 -55.20 12.55 -23.20
CA PHE A 11 -53.91 11.97 -23.58
C PHE A 11 -52.87 13.04 -23.98
N ALA A 12 -53.30 14.11 -24.66
CA ALA A 12 -52.43 15.23 -25.01
C ALA A 12 -51.99 16.04 -23.76
N PHE A 13 -52.88 16.22 -22.76
CA PHE A 13 -52.56 16.95 -21.53
C PHE A 13 -51.58 16.18 -20.61
N SER A 14 -51.75 14.86 -20.50
CA SER A 14 -50.83 14.02 -19.73
C SER A 14 -49.43 13.95 -20.38
N GLY A 15 -49.35 13.79 -21.71
CA GLY A 15 -48.07 13.85 -22.44
C GLY A 15 -47.32 15.19 -22.29
N ALA A 16 -48.05 16.32 -22.27
CA ALA A 16 -47.46 17.64 -22.05
C ALA A 16 -46.90 17.82 -20.62
N SER A 17 -47.58 17.29 -19.61
CA SER A 17 -47.11 17.35 -18.21
C SER A 17 -45.79 16.61 -18.00
N PHE A 18 -45.65 15.41 -18.58
CA PHE A 18 -44.41 14.64 -18.51
C PHE A 18 -43.26 15.27 -19.29
N GLY A 19 -43.56 15.95 -20.42
CA GLY A 19 -42.56 16.72 -21.17
C GLY A 19 -42.01 17.91 -20.38
N GLN A 20 -42.89 18.65 -19.70
CA GLN A 20 -42.50 19.79 -18.88
C GLN A 20 -41.65 19.38 -17.68
N GLU A 21 -41.95 18.24 -17.05
CA GLU A 21 -41.16 17.71 -15.93
C GLU A 21 -39.71 17.41 -16.34
N ARG A 22 -39.49 16.76 -17.49
CA ARG A 22 -38.14 16.45 -17.99
C ARG A 22 -37.35 17.72 -18.33
N ILE A 23 -37.98 18.73 -18.92
CA ILE A 23 -37.35 20.02 -19.20
C ILE A 23 -36.93 20.72 -17.89
N ASN A 24 -37.75 20.63 -16.84
CA ASN A 24 -37.41 21.20 -15.54
C ASN A 24 -36.26 20.44 -14.87
N LYS A 25 -36.23 19.10 -14.97
CA LYS A 25 -35.10 18.27 -14.51
C LYS A 25 -33.80 18.64 -15.24
N LEU A 26 -33.85 18.76 -16.57
CA LEU A 26 -32.68 19.17 -17.35
C LEU A 26 -32.16 20.54 -16.93
N ARG A 27 -33.06 21.53 -16.75
CA ARG A 27 -32.67 22.86 -16.27
C ARG A 27 -32.01 22.80 -14.88
N LYS A 28 -32.54 21.97 -13.98
CA LYS A 28 -31.96 21.77 -12.66
C LYS A 28 -30.55 21.17 -12.76
N ALA A 29 -30.36 20.16 -13.60
CA ALA A 29 -29.04 19.55 -13.83
C ALA A 29 -28.02 20.55 -14.39
N ASN A 30 -28.43 21.36 -15.38
CA ASN A 30 -27.56 22.41 -15.93
C ASN A 30 -27.18 23.45 -14.87
N ASN A 31 -28.14 23.90 -14.05
CA ASN A 31 -27.83 24.85 -12.97
C ASN A 31 -26.86 24.26 -11.95
N LEU A 32 -27.04 22.99 -11.57
CA LEU A 32 -26.12 22.30 -10.65
C LEU A 32 -24.71 22.19 -11.25
N PHE A 33 -24.62 21.90 -12.56
CA PHE A 33 -23.35 21.89 -13.27
C PHE A 33 -22.67 23.27 -13.26
N ASP A 34 -23.42 24.33 -13.52
CA ASP A 34 -22.92 25.71 -13.50
C ASP A 34 -22.51 26.15 -12.07
N GLU A 35 -23.10 25.53 -11.04
CA GLU A 35 -22.77 25.69 -9.61
C GLU A 35 -21.66 24.71 -9.15
N GLU A 36 -21.00 24.00 -10.09
CA GLU A 36 -19.92 23.01 -9.83
C GLU A 36 -20.35 21.83 -8.93
N SER A 37 -21.66 21.65 -8.74
CA SER A 37 -22.26 20.53 -8.02
C SER A 37 -22.37 19.31 -8.94
N TYR A 38 -21.21 18.78 -9.35
CA TYR A 38 -21.11 17.80 -10.43
C TYR A 38 -21.75 16.46 -10.10
N VAL A 39 -21.66 16.00 -8.85
CA VAL A 39 -22.24 14.71 -8.42
C VAL A 39 -23.77 14.76 -8.53
N GLU A 40 -24.40 15.80 -7.99
CA GLU A 40 -25.85 15.98 -8.05
C GLU A 40 -26.33 16.26 -9.48
N ALA A 41 -25.52 16.94 -10.29
CA ALA A 41 -25.81 17.13 -11.71
C ALA A 41 -25.83 15.79 -12.45
N GLN A 42 -24.83 14.93 -12.21
CA GLN A 42 -24.72 13.59 -12.82
C GLN A 42 -25.95 12.75 -12.53
N GLU A 43 -26.40 12.66 -11.29
CA GLU A 43 -27.58 11.87 -10.92
C GLU A 43 -28.81 12.23 -11.77
N ILE A 44 -29.03 13.54 -12.00
CA ILE A 44 -30.18 14.02 -12.78
C ILE A 44 -29.97 13.77 -14.26
N TYR A 45 -28.77 13.99 -14.80
CA TYR A 45 -28.46 13.69 -16.19
C TYR A 45 -28.56 12.19 -16.49
N GLU A 46 -28.05 11.32 -15.63
CA GLU A 46 -28.16 9.85 -15.73
C GLU A 46 -29.64 9.42 -15.74
N LEU A 47 -30.46 10.00 -14.85
CA LEU A 47 -31.90 9.74 -14.83
C LEU A 47 -32.57 10.09 -16.17
N LEU A 48 -32.15 11.19 -16.81
CA LEU A 48 -32.65 11.59 -18.13
C LEU A 48 -32.13 10.64 -19.22
N MET A 49 -30.83 10.31 -19.21
CA MET A 49 -30.20 9.38 -20.15
C MET A 49 -30.79 7.97 -20.10
N GLY A 50 -31.28 7.53 -18.94
CA GLY A 50 -31.88 6.21 -18.74
C GLY A 50 -33.22 5.98 -19.45
N THR A 51 -33.79 6.99 -20.12
CA THR A 51 -35.07 6.86 -20.83
C THR A 51 -35.00 7.45 -22.24
N THR A 52 -35.63 6.80 -23.23
CA THR A 52 -35.66 7.31 -24.62
C THR A 52 -36.26 8.72 -24.72
N SER A 53 -37.28 9.02 -23.91
CA SER A 53 -37.88 10.37 -23.88
C SER A 53 -37.02 11.40 -23.14
N GLY A 54 -36.16 10.98 -22.22
CA GLY A 54 -35.18 11.82 -21.55
C GLY A 54 -33.97 12.13 -22.44
N GLN A 55 -33.44 11.11 -23.11
CA GLN A 55 -32.44 11.27 -24.18
C GLN A 55 -32.92 12.27 -25.24
N GLY A 56 -34.18 12.18 -25.66
CA GLY A 56 -34.77 13.10 -26.63
C GLY A 56 -34.87 14.57 -26.18
N VAL A 57 -34.78 14.87 -24.87
CA VAL A 57 -34.70 16.28 -24.39
C VAL A 57 -33.28 16.73 -24.12
N MET A 58 -32.33 15.81 -23.98
CA MET A 58 -30.92 16.14 -23.77
C MET A 58 -30.28 16.54 -25.10
N GLY A 59 -30.01 17.83 -25.26
CA GLY A 59 -29.21 18.34 -26.37
C GLY A 59 -27.71 18.02 -26.21
N VAL A 60 -26.93 18.38 -27.24
CA VAL A 60 -25.47 18.24 -27.25
C VAL A 60 -24.82 18.88 -26.01
N ASP A 61 -25.23 20.10 -25.63
CA ASP A 61 -24.75 20.80 -24.43
C ASP A 61 -24.90 19.98 -23.15
N ALA A 62 -26.07 19.39 -22.93
CA ALA A 62 -26.37 18.63 -21.73
C ALA A 62 -25.53 17.35 -21.64
N ARG A 63 -25.29 16.70 -22.79
CA ARG A 63 -24.44 15.51 -22.86
C ARG A 63 -22.96 15.86 -22.65
N ILE A 64 -22.51 17.00 -23.17
CA ILE A 64 -21.17 17.53 -22.88
C ILE A 64 -21.02 17.81 -21.38
N ASN A 65 -22.00 18.48 -20.76
CA ASN A 65 -21.97 18.77 -19.32
C ASN A 65 -21.94 17.49 -18.47
N LEU A 66 -22.71 16.46 -18.84
CA LEU A 66 -22.62 15.15 -18.20
C LEU A 66 -21.20 14.54 -18.33
N ALA A 67 -20.64 14.51 -19.54
CA ALA A 67 -19.31 13.97 -19.78
C ALA A 67 -18.22 14.75 -19.00
N LYS A 68 -18.30 16.09 -18.99
CA LYS A 68 -17.43 16.95 -18.17
C LYS A 68 -17.61 16.69 -16.69
N SER A 69 -18.84 16.53 -16.21
CA SER A 69 -19.09 16.21 -14.80
C SER A 69 -18.40 14.92 -14.38
N TYR A 70 -18.46 13.88 -15.22
CA TYR A 70 -17.75 12.63 -14.95
C TYR A 70 -16.23 12.83 -14.90
N ASN A 71 -15.64 13.66 -15.77
CA ASN A 71 -14.22 14.01 -15.66
C ASN A 71 -13.90 14.68 -14.32
N GLU A 72 -14.68 15.69 -13.93
CA GLU A 72 -14.46 16.46 -12.70
C GLU A 72 -14.61 15.61 -11.43
N THR A 73 -15.42 14.55 -11.48
CA THR A 73 -15.56 13.59 -10.38
C THR A 73 -14.66 12.36 -10.52
N GLY A 74 -13.70 12.36 -11.45
CA GLY A 74 -12.74 11.26 -11.64
C GLY A 74 -13.28 10.01 -12.34
N HIS A 75 -14.55 10.00 -12.77
CA HIS A 75 -15.21 8.89 -13.48
C HIS A 75 -14.93 8.95 -14.99
N VAL A 76 -13.66 9.08 -15.36
CA VAL A 76 -13.23 9.31 -16.75
C VAL A 76 -13.62 8.15 -17.68
N ASP A 77 -13.72 6.94 -17.13
CA ASP A 77 -14.23 5.74 -17.79
C ASP A 77 -15.65 5.92 -18.34
N LYS A 78 -16.49 6.72 -17.67
CA LYS A 78 -17.84 7.08 -18.13
C LYS A 78 -17.84 8.29 -19.07
N ALA A 79 -16.87 9.19 -18.94
CA ALA A 79 -16.78 10.40 -19.75
C ALA A 79 -16.38 10.13 -21.20
N VAL A 80 -15.35 9.30 -21.41
CA VAL A 80 -14.80 8.94 -22.72
C VAL A 80 -15.85 8.44 -23.73
N PRO A 81 -16.68 7.43 -23.42
CA PRO A 81 -17.68 6.94 -24.38
C PRO A 81 -18.74 8.00 -24.71
N LEU A 82 -19.05 8.92 -23.78
CA LEU A 82 -19.95 10.03 -24.07
C LEU A 82 -19.32 11.04 -25.04
N PHE A 83 -18.03 11.34 -24.89
CA PHE A 83 -17.33 12.21 -25.83
C PHE A 83 -17.18 11.57 -27.21
N GLU A 84 -16.90 10.27 -27.29
CA GLU A 84 -16.86 9.51 -28.55
C GLU A 84 -18.17 9.63 -29.33
N ASP A 85 -19.30 9.46 -28.64
CA ASP A 85 -20.64 9.66 -29.20
C ASP A 85 -20.92 11.09 -29.68
N LEU A 86 -20.20 12.07 -29.13
CA LEU A 86 -20.36 13.50 -29.42
C LEU A 86 -19.37 14.00 -30.48
N LEU A 87 -18.35 13.23 -30.86
CA LEU A 87 -17.37 13.59 -31.90
C LEU A 87 -18.01 14.03 -33.23
N PRO A 88 -19.14 13.47 -33.71
CA PRO A 88 -19.80 13.97 -34.92
C PRO A 88 -20.25 15.44 -34.84
N ASN A 89 -20.33 16.03 -33.64
CA ASN A 89 -20.68 17.44 -33.41
C ASN A 89 -19.45 18.35 -33.27
N ALA A 90 -18.23 17.81 -33.31
CA ALA A 90 -17.00 18.55 -33.00
C ALA A 90 -16.75 19.76 -33.90
N ASP A 91 -17.13 19.71 -35.18
CA ASP A 91 -16.97 20.84 -36.11
C ASP A 91 -17.76 22.09 -35.68
N GLU A 92 -18.96 21.90 -35.13
CA GLU A 92 -19.80 22.98 -34.60
C GLU A 92 -19.48 23.29 -33.13
N ARG A 93 -18.94 22.29 -32.42
CA ARG A 93 -18.61 22.32 -30.99
C ARG A 93 -17.20 21.83 -30.72
N PRO A 94 -16.18 22.66 -31.04
CA PRO A 94 -14.77 22.27 -30.89
C PRO A 94 -14.40 21.94 -29.45
N ASP A 95 -15.08 22.52 -28.45
CA ASP A 95 -14.83 22.23 -27.02
C ASP A 95 -15.00 20.74 -26.64
N ILE A 96 -15.67 19.95 -27.49
CA ILE A 96 -15.70 18.48 -27.39
C ILE A 96 -14.29 17.90 -27.56
N LEU A 97 -13.53 18.34 -28.58
CA LEU A 97 -12.18 17.82 -28.86
C LEU A 97 -11.23 18.12 -27.70
N LEU A 98 -11.28 19.33 -27.16
CA LEU A 98 -10.42 19.71 -26.04
C LEU A 98 -10.73 18.88 -24.78
N ALA A 99 -12.01 18.78 -24.41
CA ALA A 99 -12.43 18.02 -23.23
C ALA A 99 -12.18 16.52 -23.39
N TYR A 100 -12.43 15.97 -24.59
CA TYR A 100 -12.15 14.57 -24.90
C TYR A 100 -10.65 14.27 -24.86
N GLY A 101 -9.83 15.12 -25.47
CA GLY A 101 -8.37 14.99 -25.40
C GLY A 101 -7.85 15.03 -23.96
N GLN A 102 -8.43 15.87 -23.09
CA GLN A 102 -8.10 15.90 -21.66
C GLN A 102 -8.49 14.61 -20.93
N SER A 103 -9.66 14.03 -21.23
CA SER A 103 -10.05 12.70 -20.71
C SER A 103 -9.10 11.60 -21.17
N LEU A 104 -8.69 11.63 -22.44
CA LEU A 104 -7.76 10.65 -22.99
C LEU A 104 -6.38 10.80 -22.33
N LEU A 105 -5.94 12.04 -22.11
CA LEU A 105 -4.69 12.35 -21.41
C LEU A 105 -4.69 11.79 -19.98
N SER A 106 -5.77 11.98 -19.21
CA SER A 106 -5.87 11.45 -17.84
C SER A 106 -5.97 9.93 -17.76
N LEU A 107 -6.28 9.25 -18.86
CA LEU A 107 -6.21 7.79 -18.98
C LEU A 107 -4.87 7.29 -19.57
N GLY A 108 -3.91 8.17 -19.82
CA GLY A 108 -2.62 7.81 -20.40
C GLY A 108 -2.67 7.48 -21.89
N LYS A 109 -3.77 7.81 -22.58
CA LYS A 109 -3.92 7.62 -24.03
C LYS A 109 -3.31 8.79 -24.79
N PHE A 110 -1.99 8.95 -24.64
CA PHE A 110 -1.25 10.14 -25.08
C PHE A 110 -1.36 10.43 -26.58
N ASP A 111 -1.27 9.40 -27.42
CA ASP A 111 -1.39 9.57 -28.88
C ASP A 111 -2.80 9.98 -29.32
N GLU A 112 -3.83 9.37 -28.71
CA GLU A 112 -5.23 9.71 -28.97
C GLU A 112 -5.51 11.15 -28.51
N ALA A 113 -5.04 11.52 -27.32
CA ALA A 113 -5.14 12.88 -26.78
C ALA A 113 -4.45 13.90 -27.69
N ARG A 114 -3.22 13.62 -28.15
CA ARG A 114 -2.47 14.44 -29.11
C ARG A 114 -3.28 14.71 -30.36
N SER A 115 -3.92 13.67 -30.92
CA SER A 115 -4.75 13.79 -32.10
C SER A 115 -5.91 14.77 -31.90
N GLN A 116 -6.58 14.74 -30.74
CA GLN A 116 -7.69 15.65 -30.45
C GLN A 116 -7.20 17.09 -30.27
N PHE A 117 -6.08 17.30 -29.56
CA PHE A 117 -5.52 18.64 -29.35
C PHE A 117 -5.07 19.30 -30.66
N LEU A 118 -4.49 18.53 -31.57
CA LEU A 118 -4.11 19.05 -32.90
C LEU A 118 -5.34 19.44 -33.74
N GLN A 119 -6.41 18.64 -33.72
CA GLN A 119 -7.66 18.99 -34.41
C GLN A 119 -8.32 20.22 -33.79
N TYR A 120 -8.33 20.33 -32.47
CA TYR A 120 -8.83 21.52 -31.79
C TYR A 120 -8.02 22.77 -32.15
N ALA A 121 -6.70 22.68 -32.14
CA ALA A 121 -5.81 23.80 -32.47
C ALA A 121 -5.99 24.31 -33.91
N ASP A 122 -6.32 23.42 -34.86
CA ASP A 122 -6.66 23.80 -36.24
C ASP A 122 -7.97 24.59 -36.31
N GLN A 123 -8.97 24.19 -35.51
CA GLN A 123 -10.27 24.87 -35.44
C GLN A 123 -10.25 26.15 -34.61
N ARG A 124 -9.35 26.26 -33.63
CA ARG A 124 -9.23 27.34 -32.63
C ARG A 124 -7.79 27.82 -32.47
N PRO A 125 -7.14 28.35 -33.53
CA PRO A 125 -5.74 28.75 -33.49
C PRO A 125 -5.46 29.94 -32.55
N GLU A 126 -6.50 30.66 -32.13
CA GLU A 126 -6.41 31.75 -31.15
C GLU A 126 -6.30 31.28 -29.70
N ASP A 127 -6.68 30.04 -29.40
CA ASP A 127 -6.65 29.48 -28.04
C ASP A 127 -5.25 28.93 -27.73
N PRO A 128 -4.57 29.41 -26.67
CA PRO A 128 -3.25 28.91 -26.30
C PRO A 128 -3.28 27.55 -25.59
N ALA A 129 -4.42 27.08 -25.07
CA ALA A 129 -4.51 25.88 -24.24
C ALA A 129 -3.94 24.61 -24.90
N PRO A 130 -4.21 24.30 -26.18
CA PRO A 130 -3.67 23.12 -26.85
C PRO A 130 -2.15 23.13 -26.94
N ALA A 131 -1.53 24.31 -27.08
CA ALA A 131 -0.08 24.42 -27.18
C ALA A 131 0.61 23.98 -25.88
N GLU A 132 0.05 24.33 -24.72
CA GLU A 132 0.59 23.89 -23.43
C GLU A 132 0.36 22.38 -23.21
N LEU A 133 -0.81 21.86 -23.61
CA LEU A 133 -1.11 20.42 -23.53
C LEU A 133 -0.21 19.59 -24.46
N LEU A 134 0.05 20.06 -25.68
CA LEU A 134 0.98 19.41 -26.62
C LEU A 134 2.42 19.47 -26.11
N LYS A 135 2.84 20.59 -25.53
CA LYS A 135 4.16 20.70 -24.88
C LYS A 135 4.30 19.73 -23.70
N ARG A 136 3.24 19.54 -22.91
CA ARG A 136 3.22 18.49 -21.86
C ARG A 136 3.40 17.10 -22.46
N LEU A 137 2.69 16.78 -23.55
CA LEU A 137 2.83 15.50 -24.26
C LEU A 137 4.25 15.30 -24.82
N ASP A 138 4.85 16.35 -25.40
CA ASP A 138 6.23 16.30 -25.87
C ASP A 138 7.22 16.04 -24.73
N ALA A 139 6.98 16.65 -23.55
CA ALA A 139 7.78 16.39 -22.36
C ALA A 139 7.64 14.94 -21.89
N ILE A 140 6.42 14.38 -21.86
CA ILE A 140 6.18 12.97 -21.54
C ILE A 140 6.90 12.04 -22.51
N GLU A 141 6.80 12.30 -23.81
CA GLU A 141 7.44 11.51 -24.86
C GLU A 141 8.98 11.56 -24.77
N SER A 142 9.53 12.63 -24.20
CA SER A 142 10.97 12.79 -23.99
C SER A 142 11.52 12.09 -22.73
N ILE A 143 10.65 11.52 -21.88
CA ILE A 143 11.09 10.80 -20.68
C ILE A 143 11.83 9.54 -21.09
N ILE A 144 13.06 9.39 -20.59
CA ILE A 144 13.84 8.16 -20.67
C ILE A 144 13.63 7.42 -19.35
N PRO A 145 12.96 6.26 -19.34
CA PRO A 145 12.80 5.47 -18.13
C PRO A 145 14.14 5.12 -17.53
N VAL A 146 14.26 5.33 -16.21
CA VAL A 146 15.42 4.91 -15.45
C VAL A 146 15.63 3.39 -15.55
N TYR A 147 14.52 2.64 -15.47
CA TYR A 147 14.51 1.18 -15.59
C TYR A 147 13.66 0.78 -16.80
N PRO A 148 14.28 0.42 -17.94
CA PRO A 148 13.52 0.08 -19.15
C PRO A 148 12.88 -1.31 -19.09
N ASP A 149 13.47 -2.24 -18.34
CA ASP A 149 13.09 -3.66 -18.31
C ASP A 149 12.43 -4.03 -16.97
N VAL A 150 11.15 -3.70 -16.82
CA VAL A 150 10.39 -3.88 -15.56
C VAL A 150 9.17 -4.79 -15.74
N GLN A 151 9.05 -5.79 -14.89
CA GLN A 151 7.82 -6.57 -14.70
C GLN A 151 7.06 -6.03 -13.48
N ILE A 152 5.73 -5.87 -13.60
CA ILE A 152 4.86 -5.44 -12.50
C ILE A 152 3.84 -6.53 -12.18
N ASN A 153 3.73 -6.87 -10.89
CA ASN A 153 2.86 -7.91 -10.36
C ASN A 153 1.91 -7.34 -9.30
N TYR A 154 0.60 -7.43 -9.55
CA TYR A 154 -0.45 -7.05 -8.61
C TYR A 154 -0.50 -7.97 -7.38
N GLN A 155 -0.58 -7.41 -6.18
CA GLN A 155 -0.54 -8.18 -4.92
C GLN A 155 -1.94 -8.57 -4.41
N ALA A 156 -2.59 -9.50 -5.11
CA ALA A 156 -3.99 -9.91 -4.84
C ALA A 156 -4.27 -10.52 -3.46
N ALA A 157 -3.25 -10.93 -2.70
CA ALA A 157 -3.42 -11.43 -1.33
C ALA A 157 -3.58 -10.30 -0.31
N VAL A 158 -3.09 -9.11 -0.64
CA VAL A 158 -3.13 -7.92 0.22
C VAL A 158 -4.18 -6.95 -0.26
N ASN A 159 -4.23 -6.68 -1.55
CA ASN A 159 -5.12 -5.67 -2.12
C ASN A 159 -6.60 -6.07 -2.04
N ASP A 160 -7.46 -5.11 -1.70
CA ASP A 160 -8.90 -5.23 -1.61
C ASP A 160 -9.57 -4.12 -2.41
N SER A 161 -10.42 -4.49 -3.37
CA SER A 161 -11.15 -3.55 -4.23
C SER A 161 -12.04 -2.51 -3.51
N LEU A 162 -12.32 -2.69 -2.23
CA LEU A 162 -13.13 -1.77 -1.42
C LEU A 162 -12.30 -0.80 -0.58
N ASN A 163 -11.00 -1.05 -0.41
CA ASN A 163 -10.12 -0.36 0.52
C ASN A 163 -8.86 0.13 -0.20
N ASP A 164 -8.11 1.00 0.46
CA ASP A 164 -6.81 1.47 -0.02
C ASP A 164 -5.70 0.71 0.70
N GLU A 165 -4.66 0.30 -0.04
CA GLU A 165 -3.44 -0.34 0.45
C GLU A 165 -2.19 0.39 -0.06
N PHE A 166 -1.51 1.09 0.85
CA PHE A 166 -0.38 1.92 0.45
C PHE A 166 0.72 2.03 1.52
N GLY A 167 1.83 2.66 1.14
CA GLY A 167 2.95 2.89 2.04
C GLY A 167 3.64 1.63 2.55
N PRO A 168 4.05 0.71 1.65
CA PRO A 168 4.78 -0.48 2.04
C PRO A 168 6.15 -0.11 2.65
N ALA A 169 6.53 -0.83 3.69
CA ALA A 169 7.83 -0.75 4.32
C ALA A 169 8.31 -2.14 4.70
N PHE A 170 9.56 -2.48 4.36
CA PHE A 170 10.17 -3.73 4.81
C PHE A 170 10.27 -3.78 6.34
N TYR A 171 9.74 -4.85 6.93
CA TYR A 171 9.81 -5.11 8.37
C TYR A 171 9.96 -6.61 8.60
N GLY A 172 11.04 -7.02 9.27
CA GLY A 172 11.25 -8.43 9.59
C GLY A 172 11.28 -9.31 8.35
N THR A 173 10.39 -10.29 8.30
CA THR A 173 10.21 -11.24 7.20
C THR A 173 9.18 -10.78 6.15
N GLY A 174 8.62 -9.58 6.28
CA GLY A 174 7.53 -9.14 5.42
C GLY A 174 7.46 -7.64 5.18
N LEU A 175 6.25 -7.17 4.91
CA LEU A 175 5.92 -5.76 4.71
C LEU A 175 4.93 -5.30 5.77
N VAL A 176 5.15 -4.09 6.28
CA VAL A 176 4.10 -3.30 6.92
C VAL A 176 3.57 -2.28 5.91
N PHE A 177 2.26 -2.09 5.86
CA PHE A 177 1.58 -1.13 4.99
C PHE A 177 0.36 -0.53 5.69
N SER A 178 -0.20 0.55 5.15
CA SER A 178 -1.41 1.20 5.64
C SER A 178 -2.64 0.71 4.88
N SER A 179 -3.76 0.52 5.57
CA SER A 179 -5.05 0.26 4.94
C SER A 179 -6.23 0.74 5.80
N ASP A 180 -7.31 1.14 5.14
CA ASP A 180 -8.60 1.53 5.77
C ASP A 180 -9.59 0.36 5.85
N ARG A 181 -9.11 -0.88 5.62
CA ARG A 181 -9.91 -2.10 5.80
C ARG A 181 -10.52 -2.21 7.20
N ILE A 182 -11.75 -2.70 7.24
CA ILE A 182 -12.52 -2.95 8.46
C ILE A 182 -12.20 -4.34 9.00
N GLN A 183 -11.84 -4.43 10.28
CA GLN A 183 -11.73 -5.73 10.96
C GLN A 183 -13.12 -6.29 11.29
N ALA A 184 -13.31 -7.59 11.14
CA ALA A 184 -14.60 -8.25 11.41
C ALA A 184 -15.15 -7.98 12.83
N ALA A 185 -14.27 -7.76 13.81
CA ALA A 185 -14.64 -7.42 15.19
C ALA A 185 -15.21 -6.00 15.37
N ASP A 186 -14.95 -5.09 14.43
CA ASP A 186 -15.39 -3.68 14.48
C ASP A 186 -16.67 -3.43 13.66
N ILE A 187 -17.20 -4.47 12.99
CA ILE A 187 -18.47 -4.44 12.27
C ILE A 187 -19.62 -4.41 13.29
N SER A 188 -20.02 -3.21 13.70
CA SER A 188 -21.29 -3.01 14.39
C SER A 188 -22.47 -3.08 13.40
N ALA A 189 -23.64 -3.54 13.83
CA ALA A 189 -24.83 -3.69 12.98
C ALA A 189 -25.39 -2.39 12.36
N ASN A 190 -24.75 -1.24 12.60
CA ASN A 190 -25.20 0.09 12.17
C ASN A 190 -24.32 0.74 11.08
N TRP A 191 -23.26 0.08 10.60
CA TRP A 191 -22.42 0.65 9.54
C TRP A 191 -23.09 0.48 8.17
N GLY A 192 -23.19 1.56 7.41
CA GLY A 192 -23.65 1.51 6.01
C GLY A 192 -22.59 0.93 5.08
N GLU A 193 -22.99 0.37 3.94
CA GLU A 193 -22.12 -0.24 2.91
C GLU A 193 -21.04 0.70 2.31
N GLN A 194 -20.94 1.96 2.76
CA GLN A 194 -20.02 2.99 2.25
C GLN A 194 -19.16 3.67 3.33
N GLU A 195 -19.21 3.24 4.59
CA GLU A 195 -18.41 3.86 5.65
C GLU A 195 -17.03 3.19 5.78
N ARG A 196 -15.97 3.87 5.30
CA ARG A 196 -14.56 3.45 5.41
C ARG A 196 -14.05 3.56 6.86
N SER A 197 -13.09 2.71 7.24
CA SER A 197 -12.48 2.75 8.58
C SER A 197 -11.42 3.85 8.69
N PHE A 198 -10.85 4.00 9.90
CA PHE A 198 -9.60 4.73 10.05
C PHE A 198 -8.44 3.91 9.47
N LEU A 199 -7.47 4.61 8.86
CA LEU A 199 -6.24 3.98 8.38
C LEU A 199 -5.48 3.37 9.55
N ASN A 200 -5.03 2.13 9.38
CA ASN A 200 -4.20 1.40 10.34
C ASN A 200 -3.04 0.72 9.62
N LEU A 201 -2.00 0.40 10.39
CA LEU A 201 -0.88 -0.42 9.94
C LEU A 201 -1.27 -1.90 9.95
N TYR A 202 -0.91 -2.60 8.88
CA TYR A 202 -1.07 -4.04 8.68
C TYR A 202 0.26 -4.67 8.30
N PHE A 203 0.45 -5.94 8.63
CA PHE A 203 1.62 -6.73 8.27
C PHE A 203 1.22 -7.87 7.33
N ALA A 204 2.01 -8.08 6.27
CA ALA A 204 1.92 -9.24 5.40
C ALA A 204 3.28 -9.92 5.30
N GLU A 205 3.32 -11.22 5.56
CA GLU A 205 4.53 -12.04 5.41
C GLU A 205 4.95 -12.07 3.94
N LEU A 206 6.25 -11.93 3.66
CA LEU A 206 6.80 -12.04 2.30
C LEU A 206 7.50 -13.38 2.15
N SER A 207 6.98 -14.23 1.28
CA SER A 207 7.57 -15.53 1.01
C SER A 207 8.88 -15.42 0.20
N ALA A 208 9.66 -16.50 0.18
CA ALA A 208 10.93 -16.54 -0.56
C ALA A 208 10.77 -16.34 -2.09
N ASP A 209 9.63 -16.74 -2.65
CA ASP A 209 9.23 -16.51 -4.05
C ASP A 209 8.61 -15.12 -4.27
N GLY A 210 8.65 -14.24 -3.27
CA GLY A 210 8.26 -12.84 -3.39
C GLY A 210 6.74 -12.61 -3.36
N GLN A 211 5.96 -13.56 -2.85
CA GLN A 211 4.51 -13.43 -2.72
C GLN A 211 4.15 -12.95 -1.30
N LEU A 212 3.20 -12.02 -1.22
CA LEU A 212 2.66 -11.61 0.07
C LEU A 212 1.58 -12.57 0.55
N ALA A 213 1.59 -12.89 1.84
CA ALA A 213 0.51 -13.60 2.51
C ALA A 213 -0.68 -12.68 2.80
N ALA A 214 -1.79 -13.27 3.25
CA ALA A 214 -2.92 -12.50 3.76
C ALA A 214 -2.48 -11.64 4.95
N PRO A 215 -2.85 -10.35 4.99
CA PRO A 215 -2.37 -9.44 6.01
C PRO A 215 -3.10 -9.59 7.35
N ALA A 216 -2.39 -9.25 8.43
CA ALA A 216 -2.92 -9.15 9.78
C ALA A 216 -2.69 -7.73 10.34
N PRO A 217 -3.52 -7.25 11.28
CA PRO A 217 -3.29 -5.96 11.94
C PRO A 217 -1.88 -5.91 12.54
N PHE A 218 -1.18 -4.80 12.31
CA PHE A 218 0.11 -4.57 12.96
C PHE A 218 -0.08 -4.10 14.41
N ALA A 219 1.00 -4.20 15.19
CA ALA A 219 1.07 -3.97 16.63
C ALA A 219 0.03 -2.97 17.18
N ARG A 220 -0.85 -3.45 18.05
CA ARG A 220 -1.98 -2.68 18.62
C ARG A 220 -1.58 -1.34 19.27
N LYS A 221 -0.37 -1.22 19.80
CA LYS A 221 0.09 0.04 20.41
C LYS A 221 0.38 1.15 19.39
N LEU A 222 0.66 0.78 18.14
CA LEU A 222 0.87 1.73 17.06
C LEU A 222 -0.45 2.10 16.38
N ASN A 223 -1.42 1.17 16.33
CA ASN A 223 -2.78 1.41 15.82
C ASN A 223 -3.70 2.03 16.88
N GLY A 224 -3.93 3.33 16.78
CA GLY A 224 -4.70 4.13 17.72
C GLY A 224 -6.21 4.10 17.42
N SER A 225 -7.02 3.93 18.46
CA SER A 225 -8.47 4.01 18.31
C SER A 225 -8.90 5.41 17.84
N ARG A 226 -9.55 5.51 16.68
CA ARG A 226 -10.14 6.73 16.09
C ARG A 226 -9.14 7.76 15.55
N ARG A 227 -8.04 7.30 14.95
CA ARG A 227 -7.05 8.14 14.25
C ARG A 227 -6.58 7.38 13.02
N HIS A 228 -6.20 8.11 11.98
CA HIS A 228 -5.46 7.55 10.87
C HIS A 228 -4.01 7.36 11.30
N ASP A 229 -3.52 6.13 11.23
CA ASP A 229 -2.14 5.73 11.52
C ASP A 229 -1.50 5.08 10.30
N GLY A 230 -0.23 5.41 10.09
CA GLY A 230 0.53 5.04 8.91
C GLY A 230 0.54 6.12 7.84
N PRO A 231 1.43 6.03 6.83
CA PRO A 231 2.46 4.99 6.61
C PRO A 231 3.58 4.99 7.67
N ALA A 232 4.40 3.94 7.67
CA ALA A 232 5.50 3.73 8.60
C ALA A 232 6.85 3.52 7.89
N SER A 233 7.95 3.79 8.60
CA SER A 233 9.33 3.52 8.22
C SER A 233 10.08 2.94 9.41
N PHE A 234 10.90 1.93 9.17
CA PHE A 234 11.58 1.18 10.23
C PHE A 234 13.11 1.29 10.12
N SER A 235 13.80 1.23 11.27
CA SER A 235 15.23 0.93 11.28
C SER A 235 15.49 -0.47 10.72
N ARG A 236 16.71 -0.70 10.22
CA ARG A 236 17.06 -1.97 9.58
C ARG A 236 17.01 -3.16 10.53
N ASP A 237 17.24 -2.94 11.82
CA ASP A 237 17.07 -3.96 12.87
C ASP A 237 15.61 -4.15 13.31
N GLY A 238 14.67 -3.36 12.77
CA GLY A 238 13.24 -3.40 13.05
C GLY A 238 12.84 -2.83 14.42
N LYS A 239 13.76 -2.20 15.15
CA LYS A 239 13.49 -1.75 16.53
C LYS A 239 13.02 -0.31 16.65
N LEU A 240 13.18 0.53 15.64
CA LEU A 240 12.66 1.88 15.61
C LEU A 240 11.59 1.96 14.53
N CYS A 241 10.48 2.61 14.84
CA CYS A 241 9.39 2.89 13.90
C CYS A 241 9.11 4.39 13.91
N PHE A 242 9.07 4.99 12.73
CA PHE A 242 8.61 6.35 12.48
C PHE A 242 7.36 6.26 11.62
N TYR A 243 6.25 6.87 12.02
CA TYR A 243 4.99 6.72 11.31
C TYR A 243 4.12 7.96 11.41
N ASN A 244 3.21 8.12 10.45
CA ASN A 244 2.24 9.20 10.50
C ASN A 244 1.05 8.88 11.40
N ARG A 245 0.53 9.93 12.04
CA ARG A 245 -0.71 9.89 12.81
C ARG A 245 -1.49 11.18 12.62
N SER A 246 -2.80 11.06 12.42
CA SER A 246 -3.71 12.21 12.43
C SER A 246 -3.88 12.76 13.86
N VAL A 247 -3.73 14.06 14.02
CA VAL A 247 -3.83 14.78 15.28
C VAL A 247 -4.74 15.98 15.12
N LYS A 248 -5.60 16.25 16.10
CA LYS A 248 -6.31 17.52 16.19
C LYS A 248 -5.43 18.55 16.88
N GLU A 249 -5.30 19.73 16.29
CA GLU A 249 -4.48 20.82 16.89
C GLU A 249 -5.03 21.29 18.24
N THR A 250 -6.36 21.32 18.36
CA THR A 250 -7.07 21.56 19.62
C THR A 250 -8.20 20.54 19.74
N PRO A 251 -8.72 20.26 20.96
CA PRO A 251 -9.84 19.33 21.13
C PRO A 251 -11.07 19.68 20.27
N ASP A 252 -11.29 20.98 20.03
CA ASP A 252 -12.42 21.53 19.29
C ASP A 252 -12.11 21.77 17.80
N ALA A 253 -10.90 21.44 17.33
CA ALA A 253 -10.56 21.58 15.92
C ALA A 253 -11.39 20.59 15.08
N GLU A 254 -12.00 21.12 14.02
CA GLU A 254 -12.69 20.31 13.00
C GLU A 254 -11.69 19.63 12.07
N ALA A 255 -10.55 20.28 11.80
CA ALA A 255 -9.50 19.76 10.92
C ALA A 255 -8.43 18.96 11.68
N TYR A 256 -7.90 17.92 11.02
CA TYR A 256 -6.76 17.14 11.48
C TYR A 256 -5.48 17.56 10.73
N THR A 257 -4.34 17.47 11.40
CA THR A 257 -3.01 17.52 10.78
C THR A 257 -2.32 16.16 10.91
N LEU A 258 -1.49 15.81 9.95
CA LEU A 258 -0.63 14.63 10.01
C LEU A 258 0.69 15.02 10.67
N GLN A 259 1.10 14.21 11.64
CA GLN A 259 2.34 14.41 12.39
C GLN A 259 3.16 13.11 12.38
N ILE A 260 4.48 13.23 12.51
CA ILE A 260 5.38 12.07 12.62
C ILE A 260 5.56 11.71 14.09
N PHE A 261 5.30 10.45 14.40
CA PHE A 261 5.56 9.84 15.69
C PHE A 261 6.67 8.80 15.57
N ALA A 262 7.44 8.63 16.64
CA ALA A 262 8.43 7.58 16.80
C ALA A 262 8.03 6.62 17.92
N SER A 263 8.34 5.34 17.76
CA SER A 263 8.20 4.30 18.77
C SER A 263 9.38 3.34 18.68
N GLU A 264 9.72 2.70 19.80
CA GLU A 264 10.84 1.77 19.92
C GLU A 264 10.34 0.40 20.39
N LEU A 265 10.85 -0.67 19.80
CA LEU A 265 10.59 -2.04 20.23
C LEU A 265 11.52 -2.40 21.39
N VAL A 266 10.97 -2.49 22.59
CA VAL A 266 11.69 -2.80 23.83
C VAL A 266 11.08 -4.06 24.44
N ASP A 267 11.91 -5.07 24.71
CA ASP A 267 11.48 -6.34 25.30
C ASP A 267 10.31 -7.02 24.55
N GLY A 268 10.28 -6.88 23.22
CA GLY A 268 9.25 -7.48 22.36
C GLY A 268 7.97 -6.65 22.20
N ASP A 269 7.90 -5.46 22.80
CA ASP A 269 6.70 -4.62 22.77
C ASP A 269 7.05 -3.17 22.38
N TRP A 270 6.14 -2.50 21.67
CA TRP A 270 6.35 -1.13 21.22
C TRP A 270 6.17 -0.14 22.37
N SER A 271 7.06 0.83 22.45
CA SER A 271 7.00 1.91 23.43
C SER A 271 5.87 2.88 23.10
N LYS A 272 5.50 3.73 24.07
CA LYS A 272 4.48 4.76 23.84
C LYS A 272 4.97 5.71 22.72
N PRO A 273 4.17 5.98 21.68
CA PRO A 273 4.56 6.88 20.60
C PRO A 273 4.92 8.29 21.10
N LEU A 274 6.04 8.82 20.63
CA LEU A 274 6.57 10.15 20.94
C LEU A 274 6.58 11.02 19.68
N VAL A 275 6.32 12.32 19.84
CA VAL A 275 6.46 13.30 18.77
C VAL A 275 7.92 13.74 18.69
N LEU A 276 8.45 13.93 17.48
CA LEU A 276 9.83 14.38 17.29
C LEU A 276 10.01 15.86 17.65
N GLU A 277 11.19 16.23 18.15
CA GLU A 277 11.45 17.57 18.69
C GLU A 277 11.26 18.72 17.67
N PHE A 278 11.47 18.45 16.39
CA PHE A 278 11.32 19.44 15.32
C PHE A 278 9.88 19.58 14.80
N VAL A 279 8.96 18.71 15.23
CA VAL A 279 7.57 18.77 14.82
C VAL A 279 6.91 19.97 15.49
N THR A 280 6.32 20.85 14.68
CA THR A 280 5.70 22.09 15.13
C THR A 280 4.22 22.15 14.76
N GLN A 281 3.42 22.81 15.58
CA GLN A 281 1.99 22.96 15.32
C GLN A 281 1.74 23.89 14.11
N GLY A 282 0.62 23.69 13.41
CA GLY A 282 0.23 24.49 12.24
C GLY A 282 0.75 23.97 10.90
N TYR A 283 1.59 22.93 10.90
CA TYR A 283 2.18 22.36 9.69
C TYR A 283 1.99 20.84 9.65
N GLN A 284 1.99 20.29 8.45
CA GLN A 284 1.97 18.87 8.17
C GLN A 284 3.39 18.30 8.26
N PHE A 285 3.53 17.14 8.88
CA PHE A 285 4.75 16.34 8.88
C PHE A 285 4.36 14.93 8.44
N MET A 286 4.76 14.55 7.23
CA MET A 286 4.24 13.40 6.49
C MET A 286 5.35 12.49 5.95
N HIS A 287 5.00 11.24 5.68
CA HIS A 287 5.76 10.25 4.92
C HIS A 287 7.22 10.10 5.41
N PRO A 288 7.43 9.67 6.67
CA PRO A 288 8.78 9.50 7.20
C PRO A 288 9.53 8.40 6.44
N SER A 289 10.81 8.63 6.18
CA SER A 289 11.73 7.63 5.61
C SER A 289 13.09 7.72 6.30
N LEU A 290 13.41 6.66 7.04
CA LEU A 290 14.66 6.56 7.76
C LEU A 290 15.73 5.97 6.84
N SER A 291 16.87 6.66 6.76
CA SER A 291 18.08 6.15 6.10
C SER A 291 18.55 4.82 6.70
N ALA A 292 19.26 4.05 5.88
CA ALA A 292 19.72 2.71 6.22
C ALA A 292 20.57 2.63 7.50
N ASP A 293 21.38 3.65 7.77
CA ASP A 293 22.23 3.74 8.98
C ASP A 293 21.49 4.30 10.21
N GLY A 294 20.23 4.73 10.04
CA GLY A 294 19.41 5.32 11.09
C GLY A 294 19.78 6.76 11.47
N ARG A 295 20.65 7.44 10.70
CA ARG A 295 21.19 8.76 11.06
C ARG A 295 20.48 9.93 10.40
N VAL A 296 19.74 9.69 9.33
CA VAL A 296 18.98 10.73 8.61
C VAL A 296 17.53 10.30 8.48
N LEU A 297 16.61 11.18 8.86
CA LEU A 297 15.17 11.03 8.65
C LEU A 297 14.74 12.01 7.57
N PHE A 298 14.27 11.48 6.45
CA PHE A 298 13.59 12.22 5.40
C PHE A 298 12.10 12.26 5.69
N PHE A 299 11.44 13.36 5.33
CA PHE A 299 10.01 13.52 5.49
C PHE A 299 9.49 14.67 4.63
N VAL A 300 8.17 14.81 4.58
CA VAL A 300 7.47 15.82 3.78
C VAL A 300 6.80 16.84 4.69
N SER A 301 6.85 18.12 4.33
CA SER A 301 6.20 19.18 5.11
C SER A 301 5.85 20.39 4.23
N ASP A 302 4.79 21.10 4.63
CA ASP A 302 4.36 22.41 4.11
C ASP A 302 4.92 23.59 4.92
N MET A 303 5.92 23.35 5.78
CA MET A 303 6.51 24.40 6.61
C MET A 303 7.25 25.48 5.78
N PRO A 304 7.36 26.72 6.29
CA PRO A 304 7.98 27.82 5.56
C PRO A 304 9.45 27.55 5.21
N GLY A 305 9.87 28.06 4.05
CA GLY A 305 11.22 27.82 3.50
C GLY A 305 11.26 26.73 2.43
N GLY A 306 10.09 26.16 2.10
CA GLY A 306 9.86 25.30 0.95
C GLY A 306 9.83 26.01 -0.41
N LEU A 307 9.78 25.23 -1.50
CA LEU A 307 9.70 25.70 -2.88
C LEU A 307 8.29 25.66 -3.44
N GLY A 308 7.49 24.69 -3.01
CA GLY A 308 6.16 24.35 -3.54
C GLY A 308 5.08 24.25 -2.47
N GLY A 309 4.11 23.37 -2.68
CA GLY A 309 3.02 23.13 -1.72
C GLY A 309 3.48 22.27 -0.54
N THR A 310 4.02 21.08 -0.84
CA THR A 310 4.75 20.26 0.13
C THR A 310 6.11 19.90 -0.45
N ASP A 311 7.14 19.94 0.38
CA ASP A 311 8.51 19.64 -0.02
C ASP A 311 9.08 18.49 0.81
N ILE A 312 10.12 17.85 0.29
CA ILE A 312 10.94 16.90 1.05
C ILE A 312 12.00 17.66 1.83
N TRP A 313 12.09 17.29 3.10
CA TRP A 313 13.02 17.79 4.09
C TRP A 313 13.80 16.62 4.70
N MET A 314 14.97 16.91 5.27
CA MET A 314 15.73 15.96 6.06
C MET A 314 16.09 16.53 7.44
N SER A 315 16.23 15.64 8.42
CA SER A 315 16.82 15.94 9.73
C SER A 315 17.84 14.87 10.08
N ARG A 316 18.97 15.27 10.68
CA ARG A 316 20.08 14.39 11.07
C ARG A 316 20.02 14.08 12.56
N LYS A 317 20.31 12.83 12.91
CA LYS A 317 20.42 12.38 14.29
C LYS A 317 21.78 12.80 14.85
N MET A 318 21.75 13.69 15.85
CA MET A 318 22.88 14.24 16.58
C MET A 318 22.81 13.72 18.03
N GLY A 319 23.47 12.59 18.29
CA GLY A 319 23.27 11.84 19.54
C GLY A 319 21.83 11.33 19.68
N ASP A 320 21.15 11.72 20.75
CA ASP A 320 19.74 11.35 21.00
C ASP A 320 18.72 12.33 20.39
N LYS A 321 19.19 13.37 19.70
CA LYS A 321 18.34 14.44 19.18
C LYS A 321 18.35 14.49 17.67
N TRP A 322 17.29 15.09 17.11
CA TRP A 322 17.19 15.38 15.70
C TRP A 322 17.57 16.84 15.44
N SER A 323 18.32 17.09 14.38
CA SER A 323 18.70 18.43 13.96
C SER A 323 17.48 19.22 13.49
N LYS A 324 17.65 20.54 13.32
CA LYS A 324 16.65 21.33 12.59
C LYS A 324 16.46 20.77 11.18
N PRO A 325 15.23 20.73 10.66
CA PRO A 325 14.97 20.29 9.31
C PRO A 325 15.64 21.18 8.25
N GLN A 326 16.12 20.54 7.18
CA GLN A 326 16.73 21.18 6.02
C GLN A 326 15.97 20.77 4.75
N ASN A 327 15.59 21.75 3.93
CA ASN A 327 14.93 21.51 2.64
C ASN A 327 15.95 20.95 1.63
N LEU A 328 15.54 20.01 0.79
CA LEU A 328 16.44 19.36 -0.17
C LEU A 328 16.70 20.16 -1.47
N GLY A 329 16.10 21.35 -1.61
CA GLY A 329 16.37 22.26 -2.72
C GLY A 329 15.84 21.79 -4.08
N GLU A 330 16.15 22.55 -5.13
CA GLU A 330 15.54 22.40 -6.48
C GLU A 330 15.92 21.09 -7.20
N GLY A 331 17.00 20.43 -6.80
CA GLY A 331 17.36 19.10 -7.33
C GLY A 331 16.30 18.04 -7.02
N VAL A 332 15.69 18.12 -5.84
CA VAL A 332 14.63 17.20 -5.40
C VAL A 332 13.24 17.85 -5.52
N ASN A 333 13.07 19.02 -4.91
CA ASN A 333 11.80 19.70 -4.75
C ASN A 333 11.42 20.53 -5.99
N SER A 334 10.17 20.96 -6.07
CA SER A 334 9.63 21.72 -7.21
C SER A 334 8.64 22.79 -6.76
N ARG A 335 7.89 23.37 -7.71
CA ARG A 335 6.77 24.27 -7.38
C ARG A 335 5.48 23.51 -7.03
N GLY A 336 5.44 22.20 -7.26
CA GLY A 336 4.31 21.32 -6.96
C GLY A 336 4.38 20.72 -5.57
N ASN A 337 3.83 19.52 -5.42
CA ASN A 337 3.91 18.74 -4.20
C ASN A 337 4.88 17.59 -4.40
N GLU A 338 5.88 17.47 -3.52
CA GLU A 338 6.70 16.28 -3.36
C GLU A 338 6.19 15.44 -2.18
N ALA A 339 6.27 14.12 -2.33
CA ALA A 339 5.74 13.17 -1.36
C ALA A 339 6.53 11.84 -1.35
N PHE A 340 6.26 11.02 -0.33
CA PHE A 340 6.65 9.61 -0.26
C PHE A 340 8.15 9.31 -0.47
N PRO A 341 9.07 9.98 0.25
CA PRO A 341 10.49 9.69 0.13
C PRO A 341 10.81 8.25 0.55
N PHE A 342 11.80 7.67 -0.11
CA PHE A 342 12.43 6.42 0.25
C PHE A 342 13.95 6.54 0.09
N ALA A 343 14.64 6.57 1.23
CA ALA A 343 16.10 6.61 1.28
C ALA A 343 16.68 5.19 1.14
N HIS A 344 17.18 4.86 -0.04
CA HIS A 344 17.77 3.56 -0.32
C HIS A 344 19.21 3.46 0.25
N PRO A 345 19.68 2.29 0.70
CA PRO A 345 21.04 2.11 1.22
C PRO A 345 22.17 2.61 0.35
N ASN A 346 22.03 2.58 -0.98
CA ASN A 346 23.03 3.11 -1.93
C ASN A 346 23.12 4.65 -1.98
N GLY A 347 22.35 5.35 -1.15
CA GLY A 347 22.28 6.82 -1.09
C GLY A 347 21.27 7.45 -2.05
N THR A 348 20.65 6.68 -2.93
CA THR A 348 19.62 7.21 -3.83
C THR A 348 18.35 7.51 -3.04
N LEU A 349 17.78 8.70 -3.27
CA LEU A 349 16.47 9.06 -2.77
C LEU A 349 15.44 8.84 -3.87
N TYR A 350 14.50 7.94 -3.64
CA TYR A 350 13.32 7.77 -4.46
C TYR A 350 12.16 8.53 -3.83
N TYR A 351 11.25 9.09 -4.64
CA TYR A 351 10.13 9.87 -4.14
C TYR A 351 9.09 10.08 -5.24
N ALA A 352 7.93 10.64 -4.90
CA ALA A 352 6.93 11.05 -5.89
C ALA A 352 6.80 12.57 -5.99
N SER A 353 6.45 13.08 -7.16
CA SER A 353 6.22 14.52 -7.38
C SER A 353 5.04 14.78 -8.31
N LYS A 354 4.28 15.84 -8.00
CA LYS A 354 3.23 16.45 -8.84
C LYS A 354 3.70 17.67 -9.62
N GLY A 355 4.94 18.12 -9.41
CA GLY A 355 5.45 19.37 -9.99
C GLY A 355 6.55 19.21 -11.03
N LYS A 356 6.85 17.97 -11.42
CA LYS A 356 7.85 17.63 -12.44
C LYS A 356 7.18 17.01 -13.66
N ALA A 357 7.90 16.99 -14.79
CA ALA A 357 7.38 16.37 -16.01
C ALA A 357 7.15 14.87 -15.78
N GLY A 358 5.91 14.42 -16.00
CA GLY A 358 5.45 13.09 -15.66
C GLY A 358 4.13 12.75 -16.36
N TYR A 359 3.72 11.49 -16.21
CA TYR A 359 2.63 10.87 -16.95
C TYR A 359 1.26 11.19 -16.38
N GLY A 360 1.18 11.51 -15.07
CA GLY A 360 -0.07 11.47 -14.33
C GLY A 360 -0.14 12.47 -13.19
N GLY A 361 -0.69 12.03 -12.06
CA GLY A 361 -0.77 12.80 -10.83
C GLY A 361 0.59 12.83 -10.13
N TYR A 362 0.77 12.01 -9.11
CA TYR A 362 2.10 11.72 -8.55
C TYR A 362 2.84 10.76 -9.48
N ASP A 363 4.02 11.17 -9.94
CA ASP A 363 4.96 10.31 -10.66
C ASP A 363 6.18 10.04 -9.78
N LEU A 364 6.74 8.84 -9.87
CA LEU A 364 7.96 8.40 -9.19
C LEU A 364 9.23 8.93 -9.87
N PHE A 365 10.15 9.43 -9.04
CA PHE A 365 11.45 9.96 -9.44
C PHE A 365 12.56 9.40 -8.54
N ARG A 366 13.81 9.55 -8.99
CA ARG A 366 14.98 9.41 -8.13
C ARG A 366 15.93 10.60 -8.26
N SER A 367 16.65 10.89 -7.18
CA SER A 367 17.80 11.79 -7.16
C SER A 367 18.94 11.16 -6.36
N ARG A 368 20.19 11.53 -6.67
CA ARG A 368 21.38 11.09 -5.96
C ARG A 368 22.06 12.25 -5.25
N PRO A 369 22.75 12.02 -4.13
CA PRO A 369 23.57 13.05 -3.51
C PRO A 369 24.74 13.42 -4.43
N THR A 370 25.09 14.71 -4.51
CA THR A 370 26.23 15.18 -5.32
C THR A 370 27.58 15.03 -4.62
N GLY A 371 27.58 14.55 -3.37
CA GLY A 371 28.78 14.30 -2.58
C GLY A 371 29.18 15.41 -1.59
N ASN A 372 28.54 16.58 -1.64
CA ASN A 372 28.76 17.67 -0.67
C ASN A 372 27.85 17.61 0.56
N GLY A 373 27.12 16.49 0.72
CA GLY A 373 26.23 16.24 1.85
C GLY A 373 24.93 17.04 1.88
N ILE A 374 24.70 17.96 0.94
CA ILE A 374 23.55 18.88 0.96
C ILE A 374 22.77 18.87 -0.36
N ASP A 375 23.48 18.86 -1.48
CA ASP A 375 22.88 18.97 -2.81
C ASP A 375 22.60 17.60 -3.41
N TRP A 376 21.59 17.60 -4.29
CA TRP A 376 21.12 16.43 -5.00
C TRP A 376 21.16 16.69 -6.50
N THR A 377 21.37 15.62 -7.27
CA THR A 377 21.23 15.66 -8.72
C THR A 377 19.82 16.05 -9.12
N GLU A 378 19.66 16.53 -10.35
CA GLU A 378 18.33 16.69 -10.93
C GLU A 378 17.56 15.36 -10.89
N ALA A 379 16.25 15.48 -10.73
CA ALA A 379 15.33 14.37 -10.63
C ALA A 379 15.22 13.59 -11.96
N GLU A 380 15.47 12.28 -11.90
CA GLU A 380 15.22 11.37 -13.01
C GLU A 380 13.85 10.71 -12.83
N ASN A 381 12.98 10.83 -13.84
CA ASN A 381 11.66 10.16 -13.84
C ASN A 381 11.85 8.65 -14.01
N LEU A 382 11.21 7.82 -13.17
CA LEU A 382 11.39 6.37 -13.26
C LEU A 382 10.81 5.76 -14.54
N GLY A 383 9.90 6.47 -15.21
CA GLY A 383 9.30 6.06 -16.48
C GLY A 383 8.21 5.01 -16.32
N GLN A 384 7.54 4.72 -17.44
CA GLN A 384 6.65 3.56 -17.54
C GLN A 384 7.46 2.25 -17.53
N PRO A 385 6.92 1.14 -16.95
CA PRO A 385 5.57 0.99 -16.42
C PRO A 385 5.42 1.33 -14.92
N LEU A 386 6.51 1.76 -14.25
CA LEU A 386 6.46 2.15 -12.83
C LEU A 386 5.56 3.36 -12.63
N ASN A 387 5.68 4.36 -13.49
CA ASN A 387 4.73 5.47 -13.60
C ASN A 387 3.60 5.14 -14.57
N SER A 388 2.48 5.81 -14.38
CA SER A 388 1.22 5.66 -15.09
C SER A 388 0.51 7.02 -15.18
N ALA A 389 -0.68 7.07 -15.76
CA ALA A 389 -1.47 8.31 -15.80
C ALA A 389 -2.13 8.69 -14.46
N PHE A 390 -1.98 7.86 -13.42
CA PHE A 390 -2.63 7.98 -12.13
C PHE A 390 -1.64 8.46 -11.05
N ASP A 391 -2.00 8.35 -9.77
CA ASP A 391 -1.04 8.57 -8.68
C ASP A 391 -0.21 7.29 -8.47
N ASP A 392 1.09 7.37 -8.73
CA ASP A 392 2.11 6.35 -8.44
C ASP A 392 3.01 6.83 -7.30
N THR A 393 3.05 6.06 -6.22
CA THR A 393 3.52 6.53 -4.91
C THR A 393 4.30 5.44 -4.16
N TYR A 394 4.98 5.83 -3.07
CA TYR A 394 5.67 4.92 -2.14
C TYR A 394 6.58 3.86 -2.77
N PHE A 395 7.56 4.27 -3.57
CA PHE A 395 8.55 3.34 -4.12
C PHE A 395 9.46 2.78 -3.03
N LEU A 396 9.59 1.45 -2.98
CA LEU A 396 10.41 0.70 -2.04
C LEU A 396 11.26 -0.30 -2.83
N LEU A 397 12.57 -0.16 -2.78
CA LEU A 397 13.53 -1.05 -3.47
C LEU A 397 14.25 -1.93 -2.45
N ASP A 398 14.42 -3.20 -2.78
CA ASP A 398 15.12 -4.15 -1.92
C ASP A 398 16.63 -3.95 -1.92
N ASP A 399 17.31 -4.64 -1.00
CA ASP A 399 18.73 -4.41 -0.73
C ASP A 399 19.63 -4.78 -1.92
N ASP A 400 19.21 -5.75 -2.75
CA ASP A 400 19.94 -6.18 -3.95
C ASP A 400 19.57 -5.38 -5.21
N GLN A 401 18.59 -4.48 -5.10
CA GLN A 401 18.14 -3.57 -6.15
C GLN A 401 17.50 -4.25 -7.37
N THR A 402 17.03 -5.49 -7.24
CA THR A 402 16.40 -6.21 -8.37
C THR A 402 14.89 -6.19 -8.32
N LYS A 403 14.29 -5.89 -7.17
CA LYS A 403 12.83 -5.90 -7.01
C LYS A 403 12.38 -5.02 -5.86
N GLY A 404 11.08 -4.82 -5.77
CA GLY A 404 10.54 -3.98 -4.73
C GLY A 404 9.04 -3.85 -4.82
N PHE A 405 8.51 -2.86 -4.12
CA PHE A 405 7.10 -2.58 -4.05
C PHE A 405 6.83 -1.10 -4.28
N PHE A 406 5.64 -0.79 -4.76
CA PHE A 406 5.14 0.57 -4.84
C PHE A 406 3.61 0.57 -4.74
N SER A 407 3.03 1.74 -4.52
CA SER A 407 1.59 1.94 -4.48
C SER A 407 1.12 2.66 -5.74
N SER A 408 -0.06 2.32 -6.25
CA SER A 408 -0.60 3.00 -7.42
C SER A 408 -2.12 2.95 -7.47
N SER A 409 -2.73 4.06 -7.88
CA SER A 409 -4.17 4.19 -8.12
C SER A 409 -4.60 3.77 -9.53
N ARG A 410 -3.73 3.10 -10.30
CA ARG A 410 -4.00 2.70 -11.70
C ARG A 410 -5.20 1.78 -11.90
N ASN A 411 -5.74 1.19 -10.84
CA ASN A 411 -6.94 0.35 -10.84
C ASN A 411 -8.15 0.99 -10.13
N GLY A 412 -8.07 2.25 -9.71
CA GLY A 412 -9.17 3.01 -9.10
C GLY A 412 -9.13 3.13 -7.57
N SER A 413 -8.37 2.27 -6.88
CA SER A 413 -7.98 2.40 -5.46
C SER A 413 -6.45 2.39 -5.37
N ASP A 414 -5.89 2.91 -4.27
CA ASP A 414 -4.46 2.76 -4.03
C ASP A 414 -4.16 1.28 -3.74
N ASP A 415 -3.42 0.63 -4.63
CA ASP A 415 -3.10 -0.79 -4.55
C ASP A 415 -1.59 -1.00 -4.42
N LEU A 416 -1.16 -2.09 -3.76
CA LEU A 416 0.24 -2.51 -3.76
C LEU A 416 0.61 -3.33 -4.99
N TYR A 417 1.75 -2.99 -5.57
CA TYR A 417 2.35 -3.71 -6.69
C TYR A 417 3.78 -4.10 -6.32
N GLN A 418 4.20 -5.28 -6.74
CA GLN A 418 5.60 -5.65 -6.79
C GLN A 418 6.15 -5.31 -8.17
N PHE A 419 7.38 -4.81 -8.23
CA PHE A 419 8.13 -4.71 -9.47
C PHE A 419 9.37 -5.62 -9.42
N ILE A 420 9.79 -6.08 -10.60
CA ILE A 420 11.03 -6.82 -10.81
C ILE A 420 11.79 -6.12 -11.94
N LEU A 421 13.01 -5.67 -11.69
CA LEU A 421 13.90 -5.02 -12.63
C LEU A 421 14.71 -6.10 -13.36
N THR A 422 14.12 -6.68 -14.40
CA THR A 422 14.66 -7.86 -15.12
C THR A 422 15.97 -7.60 -15.88
N GLY A 423 16.35 -6.34 -16.07
CA GLY A 423 17.62 -5.93 -16.68
C GLY A 423 18.72 -5.57 -15.67
N GLU A 424 18.42 -5.57 -14.37
CA GLU A 424 19.37 -5.20 -13.32
C GLU A 424 19.99 -6.44 -12.68
N GLU A 425 21.31 -6.39 -12.46
CA GLU A 425 22.03 -7.44 -11.74
C GLU A 425 21.99 -7.16 -10.22
N PRO A 426 21.92 -8.21 -9.38
CA PRO A 426 21.96 -8.05 -7.93
C PRO A 426 23.20 -7.28 -7.47
N GLN A 427 22.99 -6.28 -6.62
CA GLN A 427 24.05 -5.48 -6.03
C GLN A 427 24.25 -5.82 -4.55
N GLU A 428 25.48 -5.65 -4.06
CA GLU A 428 25.75 -5.76 -2.63
C GLU A 428 25.39 -4.47 -1.89
N LEU A 429 25.03 -4.61 -0.62
CA LEU A 429 24.86 -3.46 0.27
C LEU A 429 26.18 -2.68 0.40
N PRO A 430 26.12 -1.34 0.49
CA PRO A 430 27.30 -0.53 0.74
C PRO A 430 28.01 -0.91 2.06
N PRO A 431 29.35 -0.71 2.14
CA PRO A 431 30.10 -0.98 3.36
C PRO A 431 29.51 -0.29 4.59
N GLY A 432 29.41 -1.03 5.70
CA GLY A 432 28.88 -0.49 6.97
C GLY A 432 27.36 -0.54 7.11
N ILE A 433 26.62 -0.87 6.05
CA ILE A 433 25.17 -1.12 6.13
C ILE A 433 24.92 -2.60 6.43
N ALA A 434 24.30 -2.88 7.59
CA ALA A 434 23.89 -4.24 7.95
C ALA A 434 22.69 -4.69 7.11
N PRO A 435 22.53 -5.99 6.79
CA PRO A 435 21.28 -6.53 6.24
C PRO A 435 20.08 -6.24 7.16
N ARG A 436 18.86 -6.27 6.63
CA ARG A 436 17.64 -6.14 7.45
C ARG A 436 17.51 -7.30 8.44
N GLY A 437 17.07 -6.98 9.65
CA GLY A 437 16.81 -7.96 10.69
C GLY A 437 15.65 -8.88 10.30
N LYS A 438 15.84 -10.19 10.43
CA LYS A 438 14.80 -11.21 10.19
C LYS A 438 13.95 -11.41 11.44
N LEU A 439 13.32 -10.34 11.92
CA LEU A 439 12.36 -10.44 13.01
C LEU A 439 11.12 -11.19 12.51
N ASN A 440 10.77 -12.29 13.17
CA ASN A 440 9.48 -12.90 12.96
C ASN A 440 8.42 -12.00 13.59
N PHE A 441 7.41 -11.61 12.83
CA PHE A 441 6.24 -10.97 13.42
C PHE A 441 5.45 -12.02 14.22
N THR A 442 5.60 -12.01 15.53
CA THR A 442 4.73 -12.75 16.43
C THR A 442 3.70 -11.77 16.97
N ASP A 443 2.44 -11.95 16.58
CA ASP A 443 1.33 -11.23 17.19
C ASP A 443 1.28 -11.61 18.67
N SER A 444 1.81 -10.78 19.57
CA SER A 444 1.53 -10.94 20.99
C SER A 444 0.10 -10.45 21.29
N LEU A 445 -0.90 -11.12 20.73
CA LEU A 445 -2.23 -11.16 21.36
C LEU A 445 -2.16 -11.87 22.72
N ALA A 446 -1.08 -12.58 23.01
CA ALA A 446 -0.79 -13.20 24.29
C ALA A 446 -0.19 -12.22 25.32
N ASP A 447 -0.92 -11.17 25.71
CA ASP A 447 -0.89 -10.63 27.09
C ASP A 447 -2.01 -9.60 27.32
N SER A 448 -3.27 -10.05 27.34
CA SER A 448 -4.36 -9.18 27.80
C SER A 448 -5.38 -9.92 28.65
N GLY A 449 -4.94 -10.61 29.70
CA GLY A 449 -5.71 -10.88 30.93
C GLY A 449 -7.22 -11.08 30.75
N ILE A 450 -7.65 -11.93 29.81
CA ILE A 450 -9.01 -12.42 29.77
C ILE A 450 -9.07 -13.47 30.88
N ASP A 451 -9.84 -13.16 31.90
CA ASP A 451 -10.12 -14.05 33.01
C ASP A 451 -10.96 -15.22 32.47
N ASP A 452 -10.32 -16.35 32.20
CA ASP A 452 -10.93 -17.53 31.59
C ASP A 452 -12.20 -17.97 32.33
N GLU A 453 -12.26 -17.77 33.65
CA GLU A 453 -13.45 -18.04 34.46
C GLU A 453 -14.63 -17.13 34.07
N LYS A 454 -14.38 -15.84 33.77
CA LYS A 454 -15.45 -14.92 33.32
C LYS A 454 -15.94 -15.24 31.92
N LEU A 455 -15.06 -15.75 31.05
CA LEU A 455 -15.45 -16.20 29.73
C LEU A 455 -16.34 -17.45 29.83
N ILE A 456 -15.95 -18.42 30.67
CA ILE A 456 -16.72 -19.64 30.94
C ILE A 456 -18.08 -19.32 31.56
N ASP A 457 -18.12 -18.44 32.57
CA ASP A 457 -19.37 -17.99 33.20
C ASP A 457 -20.30 -17.28 32.21
N SER A 458 -19.74 -16.49 31.29
CA SER A 458 -20.53 -15.81 30.26
C SER A 458 -21.09 -16.79 29.22
N LEU A 459 -20.37 -17.89 28.93
CA LEU A 459 -20.82 -18.96 28.03
C LEU A 459 -21.90 -19.83 28.69
N ILE A 460 -21.76 -20.16 29.97
CA ILE A 460 -22.79 -20.89 30.73
C ILE A 460 -24.07 -20.05 30.85
N ASN A 461 -23.95 -18.74 31.13
CA ASN A 461 -25.09 -17.84 31.20
C ASN A 461 -25.77 -17.60 29.84
N ALA A 462 -25.05 -17.80 28.74
CA ALA A 462 -25.59 -17.78 27.38
C ALA A 462 -26.21 -19.13 26.95
N GLY A 463 -26.25 -20.13 27.84
CA GLY A 463 -26.93 -21.41 27.62
C GLY A 463 -26.08 -22.50 26.96
N PHE A 464 -24.76 -22.32 26.89
CA PHE A 464 -23.84 -23.35 26.41
C PHE A 464 -23.50 -24.35 27.53
N VAL A 465 -23.46 -25.64 27.21
CA VAL A 465 -23.04 -26.70 28.14
C VAL A 465 -21.54 -26.94 27.96
N VAL A 466 -20.76 -26.62 28.99
CA VAL A 466 -19.32 -26.86 29.04
C VAL A 466 -19.11 -28.19 29.78
N GLU A 467 -18.74 -29.26 29.09
CA GLU A 467 -18.29 -30.50 29.75
C GLU A 467 -16.77 -30.44 29.96
N GLU A 468 -16.34 -30.57 31.21
CA GLU A 468 -14.91 -30.68 31.51
C GLU A 468 -14.35 -32.03 30.99
N PRO A 469 -13.12 -32.03 30.43
CA PRO A 469 -12.48 -33.25 29.96
C PRO A 469 -12.24 -34.23 31.11
N THR A 470 -12.38 -35.52 30.81
CA THR A 470 -12.32 -36.57 31.82
C THR A 470 -10.91 -36.73 32.38
N ALA A 471 -10.78 -37.25 33.60
CA ALA A 471 -9.50 -37.45 34.29
C ALA A 471 -8.48 -38.32 33.51
N LYS A 472 -8.91 -39.02 32.46
CA LYS A 472 -8.04 -39.79 31.57
C LYS A 472 -7.31 -38.92 30.54
N GLU A 473 -7.89 -37.78 30.16
CA GLU A 473 -7.34 -36.84 29.18
C GLU A 473 -6.38 -35.82 29.82
N LYS A 474 -6.47 -35.62 31.14
CA LYS A 474 -5.53 -34.76 31.91
C LYS A 474 -4.17 -35.42 32.17
N VAL A 475 -3.99 -36.71 31.85
CA VAL A 475 -2.77 -37.47 32.21
C VAL A 475 -1.76 -37.58 31.04
N ASP A 476 -2.20 -37.50 29.78
CA ASP A 476 -1.30 -37.65 28.62
C ASP A 476 -0.56 -36.35 28.22
N SER A 477 -0.76 -35.24 28.96
CA SER A 477 -0.08 -33.95 28.74
C SER A 477 0.94 -33.58 29.82
N MET A 478 1.15 -34.44 30.83
CA MET A 478 2.14 -34.25 31.89
C MET A 478 3.21 -35.36 31.82
N ASP A 479 4.09 -35.32 30.82
CA ASP A 479 5.39 -36.03 30.89
C ASP A 479 6.36 -35.46 29.85
N LEU A 480 6.87 -34.25 30.12
CA LEU A 480 8.19 -33.77 29.68
C LEU A 480 8.58 -32.47 30.41
N ALA A 481 8.53 -32.53 31.73
CA ALA A 481 9.34 -31.71 32.63
C ALA A 481 9.49 -32.50 33.94
N MET A 482 10.70 -32.58 34.47
CA MET A 482 11.12 -33.20 35.75
C MET A 482 11.66 -34.64 35.67
N LEU A 483 12.98 -34.75 35.53
CA LEU A 483 13.82 -35.65 36.33
C LEU A 483 14.71 -34.70 37.17
N GLU A 484 14.30 -34.40 38.40
CA GLU A 484 14.75 -35.00 39.66
C GLU A 484 16.00 -34.33 40.25
N ASP A 485 15.75 -33.46 41.23
CA ASP A 485 16.65 -33.16 42.34
C ASP A 485 16.44 -34.22 43.45
N GLY A 486 17.49 -34.52 44.21
CA GLY A 486 17.39 -35.41 45.36
C GLY A 486 18.72 -35.77 46.01
N GLY A 487 19.14 -34.96 47.00
CA GLY A 487 20.30 -35.25 47.84
C GLY A 487 20.42 -34.40 49.12
N GLU A 488 19.45 -34.56 50.03
CA GLU A 488 19.45 -34.40 51.51
C GLU A 488 20.51 -33.60 52.32
N LEU A 489 19.96 -32.70 53.16
CA LEU A 489 20.06 -32.56 54.64
C LEU A 489 21.09 -31.64 55.36
N ASP A 490 20.48 -30.97 56.37
CA ASP A 490 20.97 -30.39 57.65
C ASP A 490 21.63 -28.99 57.73
N GLY A 491 20.78 -28.00 58.03
CA GLY A 491 20.69 -27.30 59.33
C GLY A 491 21.89 -26.49 59.87
N ASN A 492 21.71 -25.17 60.05
CA ASN A 492 21.87 -24.51 61.37
C ASN A 492 21.36 -23.05 61.39
N GLU A 493 20.88 -22.65 62.56
CA GLU A 493 20.37 -21.32 62.94
C GLU A 493 21.46 -20.24 63.03
N GLY A 494 21.08 -18.95 62.94
CA GLY A 494 22.00 -17.86 63.26
C GLY A 494 21.49 -16.44 63.02
N THR A 495 20.82 -15.89 64.03
CA THR A 495 20.36 -14.51 64.27
C THR A 495 21.27 -13.34 63.82
N GLY A 496 20.63 -12.23 63.40
CA GLY A 496 20.89 -10.90 63.99
C GLY A 496 21.43 -9.76 63.11
N GLY A 497 20.66 -8.65 63.05
CA GLY A 497 21.22 -7.29 63.13
C GLY A 497 21.12 -6.40 61.88
N GLN A 498 20.17 -5.46 61.88
CA GLN A 498 20.39 -4.11 61.32
C GLN A 498 21.05 -3.22 62.39
N PRO A 499 21.86 -2.20 62.00
CA PRO A 499 21.31 -0.85 61.88
C PRO A 499 21.90 0.00 60.73
N THR A 500 21.26 1.16 60.53
CA THR A 500 21.36 2.16 59.46
C THR A 500 22.48 3.23 59.70
N PRO A 501 22.49 4.44 59.09
CA PRO A 501 23.53 4.92 58.15
C PRO A 501 24.32 6.14 58.66
N ASN A 502 25.35 6.61 57.95
CA ASN A 502 25.74 8.04 57.98
C ASN A 502 26.60 8.50 56.77
N PRO A 503 26.49 9.77 56.33
CA PRO A 503 27.07 10.35 55.11
C PRO A 503 28.25 11.32 55.41
N ASN A 504 28.61 12.09 54.37
CA ASN A 504 29.43 13.33 54.29
C ASN A 504 30.93 13.20 54.01
N SER A 505 31.33 13.72 52.84
CA SER A 505 32.02 15.02 52.67
C SER A 505 32.16 15.28 51.16
N SER A 506 31.42 16.19 50.51
CA SER A 506 31.56 17.67 50.49
C SER A 506 33.00 18.16 50.25
N ASP A 507 33.29 18.61 49.04
CA ASP A 507 33.59 20.02 48.70
C ASP A 507 33.92 20.11 47.19
N ASN A 508 33.79 21.19 46.43
CA ASN A 508 32.86 22.33 46.27
C ASN A 508 33.57 23.31 45.31
N PHE A 509 32.81 23.88 44.36
CA PHE A 509 33.03 25.15 43.62
C PHE A 509 34.05 25.29 42.45
N ASP A 510 33.54 25.27 41.20
CA ASP A 510 33.15 26.42 40.31
C ASP A 510 34.14 27.60 40.08
N PRO A 511 33.94 28.54 39.10
CA PRO A 511 33.52 28.51 37.69
C PRO A 511 34.44 29.36 36.73
N GLU A 512 34.17 29.25 35.41
CA GLU A 512 34.21 30.28 34.33
C GLU A 512 35.46 31.11 33.92
N ALA A 513 35.59 31.24 32.59
CA ALA A 513 35.85 32.46 31.78
C ALA A 513 37.21 32.67 31.04
N VAL A 514 37.10 32.65 29.70
CA VAL A 514 37.54 33.70 28.72
C VAL A 514 38.99 33.71 28.16
N VAL A 515 39.08 33.36 26.86
CA VAL A 515 39.78 34.00 25.70
C VAL A 515 41.31 34.19 25.72
N ASP A 516 42.03 33.63 24.73
CA ASP A 516 42.81 34.39 23.72
C ASP A 516 43.32 33.52 22.53
N ASN A 517 43.42 34.19 21.38
CA ASN A 517 43.82 33.75 20.05
C ASN A 517 45.29 33.30 19.92
N GLY A 518 45.53 32.40 18.95
CA GLY A 518 46.86 32.17 18.41
C GLY A 518 46.83 31.42 17.08
N GLN A 519 46.81 32.18 15.96
CA GLN A 519 47.19 31.70 14.62
C GLN A 519 48.59 31.08 14.65
N ILE A 520 48.77 29.88 14.08
CA ILE A 520 50.02 29.44 13.46
C ILE A 520 49.68 28.69 12.17
N ASP A 521 50.02 29.32 11.05
CA ASP A 521 50.15 28.69 9.72
C ASP A 521 51.24 27.61 9.74
N GLY A 522 51.01 26.49 9.05
CA GLY A 522 52.02 25.45 8.87
C GLY A 522 51.54 24.27 8.03
N ASP A 523 51.51 24.48 6.72
CA ASP A 523 51.37 23.46 5.69
C ASP A 523 52.53 22.44 5.75
N TRP A 524 52.20 21.20 6.13
CA TRP A 524 52.97 19.99 5.85
C TRP A 524 51.97 18.83 5.71
N SER A 525 51.53 18.56 4.49
CA SER A 525 50.87 17.28 4.17
C SER A 525 51.94 16.22 3.88
N ASP A 526 52.04 15.23 4.78
CA ASP A 526 52.73 13.97 4.52
C ASP A 526 51.82 13.07 3.68
N PRO A 527 52.18 12.72 2.44
CA PRO A 527 51.34 11.88 1.58
C PRO A 527 51.25 10.40 2.05
N ASN A 528 51.90 10.02 3.16
CA ASN A 528 51.86 8.67 3.73
C ASN A 528 51.43 8.59 5.20
N ALA A 529 50.84 9.66 5.77
CA ALA A 529 50.24 9.56 7.10
C ALA A 529 49.00 8.63 7.06
N PRO A 530 48.86 7.67 8.00
CA PRO A 530 47.64 6.86 8.09
C PRO A 530 46.45 7.80 8.31
N LYS A 531 45.39 7.66 7.51
CA LYS A 531 44.14 8.41 7.69
C LYS A 531 43.63 8.13 9.11
N ASP A 532 43.48 9.17 9.93
CA ASP A 532 42.79 9.06 11.21
C ASP A 532 41.39 8.47 11.00
N PRO A 533 40.84 7.70 11.95
CA PRO A 533 39.47 7.24 11.88
C PRO A 533 38.54 8.44 11.77
N VAL A 534 37.63 8.39 10.80
CA VAL A 534 36.65 9.44 10.50
C VAL A 534 35.94 9.88 11.78
N ASP A 535 36.01 11.16 12.11
CA ASP A 535 35.28 11.75 13.23
C ASP A 535 33.78 11.76 12.90
N PRO A 536 32.94 10.98 13.61
CA PRO A 536 31.52 10.89 13.33
C PRO A 536 30.73 12.16 13.69
N ASP A 537 31.35 13.13 14.36
CA ASP A 537 30.75 14.42 14.72
C ASP A 537 31.15 15.57 13.76
N ASP A 538 31.87 15.27 12.66
CA ASP A 538 32.24 16.26 11.64
C ASP A 538 30.99 16.76 10.87
N PRO A 539 30.69 18.07 10.86
CA PRO A 539 29.57 18.64 10.09
C PRO A 539 29.70 18.45 8.57
N ASP A 540 30.91 18.16 8.06
CA ASP A 540 31.19 17.83 6.66
C ASP A 540 31.18 16.31 6.39
N TYR A 541 30.80 15.49 7.38
CA TYR A 541 30.66 14.05 7.21
C TYR A 541 29.61 13.72 6.13
N ASN A 542 30.09 13.19 5.00
CA ASN A 542 29.25 12.65 3.95
C ASN A 542 29.07 11.13 4.14
N PRO A 543 27.91 10.65 4.63
CA PRO A 543 27.63 9.21 4.76
C PRO A 543 27.53 8.48 3.41
N TRP A 544 27.54 9.22 2.30
CA TRP A 544 27.34 8.72 0.93
C TRP A 544 28.59 8.86 0.05
N ALA A 545 29.77 9.02 0.64
CA ALA A 545 31.02 9.02 -0.12
C ALA A 545 31.18 7.66 -0.82
N LEU A 546 30.90 7.63 -2.12
CA LEU A 546 31.17 6.46 -2.97
C LEU A 546 32.69 6.21 -3.00
N PRO A 547 33.15 4.95 -3.02
CA PRO A 547 34.56 4.67 -3.26
C PRO A 547 34.94 5.18 -4.66
N ASP A 548 36.11 5.82 -4.77
CA ASP A 548 36.71 6.19 -6.06
C ASP A 548 36.78 4.93 -6.95
N GLU A 549 36.25 5.00 -8.17
CA GLU A 549 36.38 3.90 -9.14
C GLU A 549 37.88 3.63 -9.42
N PRO A 550 38.35 2.38 -9.38
CA PRO A 550 39.74 2.09 -9.72
C PRO A 550 39.98 2.39 -11.20
N SER A 551 40.89 3.33 -11.46
CA SER A 551 41.39 3.61 -12.80
C SER A 551 41.93 2.33 -13.43
N THR A 552 41.39 1.94 -14.58
CA THR A 552 41.94 0.83 -15.37
C THR A 552 43.24 1.28 -16.03
N ASP A 553 44.38 0.90 -15.44
CA ASP A 553 45.67 0.89 -16.12
C ASP A 553 45.79 -0.43 -16.90
N PRO A 554 45.77 -0.42 -18.25
CA PRO A 554 45.84 -1.62 -19.04
C PRO A 554 47.31 -1.97 -19.31
N ASN A 555 48.06 -2.42 -18.30
CA ASN A 555 49.35 -3.09 -18.49
C ASN A 555 49.75 -3.90 -17.24
N GLU A 556 49.19 -5.09 -17.08
CA GLU A 556 49.92 -6.17 -16.40
C GLU A 556 49.46 -7.54 -16.93
N GLU A 557 50.25 -8.09 -17.86
CA GLU A 557 50.16 -9.48 -18.28
C GLU A 557 50.97 -10.39 -17.34
N ASN A 558 50.39 -11.57 -17.11
CA ASN A 558 51.05 -12.89 -16.99
C ASN A 558 51.46 -13.38 -15.58
N THR A 559 50.82 -14.43 -15.07
CA THR A 559 51.30 -15.82 -15.25
C THR A 559 50.39 -16.87 -14.57
N THR A 560 50.35 -18.03 -15.24
CA THR A 560 49.60 -19.27 -15.02
C THR A 560 49.93 -20.06 -13.75
N SER A 561 48.96 -20.83 -13.22
CA SER A 561 49.10 -22.30 -13.09
C SER A 561 47.79 -23.00 -12.68
N ASN A 562 47.50 -24.10 -13.38
CA ASN A 562 46.49 -25.12 -13.09
C ASN A 562 46.81 -25.88 -11.80
N GLU A 563 45.79 -26.34 -11.08
CA GLU A 563 45.66 -27.73 -10.61
C GLU A 563 44.24 -27.98 -10.05
N ASP A 564 43.64 -29.12 -10.45
CA ASP A 564 42.35 -29.68 -10.06
C ASP A 564 42.51 -31.22 -10.22
N PRO A 565 41.69 -32.14 -9.65
CA PRO A 565 40.94 -32.16 -8.39
C PRO A 565 41.17 -33.49 -7.60
N TYR A 566 40.70 -33.61 -6.35
CA TYR A 566 40.55 -34.91 -5.66
C TYR A 566 39.10 -35.20 -5.26
N ASN A 567 38.68 -36.39 -5.68
CA ASN A 567 37.41 -37.09 -5.52
C ASN A 567 37.42 -37.95 -4.24
N TYR A 568 36.31 -38.02 -3.48
CA TYR A 568 36.00 -39.17 -2.61
C TYR A 568 34.48 -39.36 -2.37
N GLU A 569 33.97 -40.38 -3.06
CA GLU A 569 32.99 -41.43 -2.73
C GLU A 569 31.90 -41.26 -1.64
N ASN A 570 30.69 -41.65 -2.07
CA ASN A 570 29.50 -42.04 -1.31
C ASN A 570 29.71 -43.27 -0.40
N THR A 571 29.09 -43.27 0.77
CA THR A 571 28.57 -44.49 1.41
C THR A 571 27.18 -44.23 2.00
N GLU A 572 26.23 -45.04 1.55
CA GLU A 572 24.83 -45.13 1.98
C GLU A 572 24.68 -45.59 3.44
N GLY A 573 23.64 -45.07 4.09
CA GLY A 573 23.07 -45.61 5.32
C GLY A 573 21.63 -45.11 5.46
N ASP A 574 20.66 -45.95 5.10
CA ASP A 574 19.23 -45.65 5.20
C ASP A 574 18.79 -45.48 6.67
N PRO A 575 18.04 -44.42 7.03
CA PRO A 575 17.32 -44.35 8.30
C PRO A 575 15.98 -45.11 8.23
N PRO A 576 15.44 -45.57 9.37
CA PRO A 576 14.31 -46.51 9.42
C PRO A 576 12.98 -45.89 8.97
N MET A 577 12.21 -46.70 8.24
CA MET A 577 10.86 -46.42 7.76
C MET A 577 9.89 -46.16 8.93
N LEU A 578 9.34 -44.94 8.99
CA LEU A 578 8.16 -44.63 9.79
C LEU A 578 6.91 -45.12 9.05
N GLU A 579 6.15 -46.01 9.69
CA GLU A 579 4.84 -46.46 9.22
C GLU A 579 3.89 -45.25 9.06
N THR A 580 3.43 -45.03 7.83
CA THR A 580 2.41 -44.02 7.51
C THR A 580 1.08 -44.44 8.14
N LYS A 581 0.58 -43.67 9.10
CA LYS A 581 -0.81 -43.76 9.56
C LYS A 581 -1.74 -43.46 8.37
N GLU A 582 -2.78 -44.28 8.20
CA GLU A 582 -3.78 -44.13 7.15
C GLU A 582 -4.47 -42.76 7.19
N ASP A 583 -4.42 -42.04 6.06
CA ASP A 583 -5.12 -40.77 5.88
C ASP A 583 -6.64 -40.93 6.04
N VAL A 584 -7.20 -40.22 7.01
CA VAL A 584 -8.65 -40.01 7.09
C VAL A 584 -9.07 -39.13 5.91
N LYS A 585 -9.59 -39.74 4.83
CA LYS A 585 -10.08 -39.03 3.64
C LYS A 585 -11.41 -38.33 3.92
N VAL A 586 -11.35 -37.07 4.36
CA VAL A 586 -12.51 -36.18 4.38
C VAL A 586 -12.87 -35.82 2.94
N LYS A 587 -14.13 -36.05 2.53
CA LYS A 587 -14.66 -35.62 1.22
C LYS A 587 -15.43 -34.32 1.40
N LEU A 588 -15.01 -33.25 0.71
CA LEU A 588 -15.76 -32.01 0.60
C LEU A 588 -16.50 -31.94 -0.74
N SER A 589 -17.70 -31.38 -0.72
CA SER A 589 -18.49 -31.09 -1.93
C SER A 589 -19.26 -29.78 -1.78
N VAL A 590 -19.43 -29.06 -2.89
CA VAL A 590 -20.30 -27.88 -2.98
C VAL A 590 -21.54 -28.21 -3.79
N ASP A 591 -22.71 -27.91 -3.23
CA ASP A 591 -24.00 -28.07 -3.90
C ASP A 591 -24.41 -26.76 -4.59
N LEU A 592 -24.67 -26.83 -5.90
CA LEU A 592 -25.12 -25.69 -6.70
C LEU A 592 -26.51 -25.95 -7.28
N GLN A 593 -27.22 -24.86 -7.55
CA GLN A 593 -28.46 -24.88 -8.32
C GLN A 593 -28.35 -23.96 -9.54
N VAL A 594 -28.42 -24.55 -10.72
CA VAL A 594 -28.42 -23.82 -11.99
C VAL A 594 -29.86 -23.40 -12.30
N VAL A 595 -30.10 -22.10 -12.44
CA VAL A 595 -31.45 -21.52 -12.60
C VAL A 595 -31.54 -20.55 -13.78
N GLN A 596 -32.73 -20.39 -14.33
CA GLN A 596 -33.03 -19.36 -15.33
C GLN A 596 -33.10 -17.97 -14.68
N LYS A 597 -32.34 -16.99 -15.17
CA LYS A 597 -32.31 -15.62 -14.61
C LYS A 597 -33.68 -14.95 -14.53
N SER A 598 -34.56 -15.20 -15.50
CA SER A 598 -35.86 -14.53 -15.63
C SER A 598 -36.91 -14.98 -14.61
N ASN A 599 -36.85 -16.23 -14.14
CA ASN A 599 -37.90 -16.82 -13.31
C ASN A 599 -37.38 -17.75 -12.18
N GLN A 600 -36.06 -17.88 -12.05
CA GLN A 600 -35.37 -18.71 -11.07
C GLN A 600 -35.71 -20.21 -11.13
N SER A 601 -36.30 -20.70 -12.23
CA SER A 601 -36.58 -22.13 -12.41
C SER A 601 -35.31 -22.91 -12.72
N GLY A 602 -35.19 -24.13 -12.18
CA GLY A 602 -34.02 -24.99 -12.36
C GLY A 602 -33.80 -25.41 -13.82
N ILE A 603 -32.56 -25.33 -14.28
CA ILE A 603 -32.15 -25.78 -15.63
C ILE A 603 -31.58 -27.19 -15.52
N GLY A 604 -32.37 -28.18 -15.89
CA GLY A 604 -31.90 -29.56 -15.91
C GLY A 604 -30.96 -29.84 -17.08
N GLN A 605 -30.03 -30.80 -16.89
CA GLN A 605 -29.01 -31.18 -17.88
C GLN A 605 -28.05 -30.05 -18.28
N ALA A 606 -27.88 -29.03 -17.42
CA ALA A 606 -26.85 -28.03 -17.61
C ALA A 606 -25.47 -28.65 -17.35
N THR A 607 -24.49 -28.36 -18.21
CA THR A 607 -23.11 -28.77 -17.97
C THR A 607 -22.44 -27.74 -17.07
N VAL A 608 -21.69 -28.19 -16.08
CA VAL A 608 -20.86 -27.35 -15.23
C VAL A 608 -19.44 -27.85 -15.32
N VAL A 609 -18.52 -26.95 -15.63
CA VAL A 609 -17.09 -27.20 -15.73
C VAL A 609 -16.42 -26.67 -14.47
N LEU A 610 -15.70 -27.53 -13.78
CA LEU A 610 -14.90 -27.24 -12.61
C LEU A 610 -13.43 -27.22 -13.05
N THR A 611 -12.81 -26.05 -13.07
CA THR A 611 -11.40 -25.87 -13.42
C THR A 611 -10.59 -25.71 -12.15
N ASN A 612 -9.64 -26.62 -11.90
CA ASN A 612 -8.68 -26.48 -10.82
C ASN A 612 -7.63 -25.42 -11.18
N LEU A 613 -7.45 -24.41 -10.33
CA LEU A 613 -6.53 -23.31 -10.60
C LEU A 613 -5.07 -23.65 -10.28
N LEU A 614 -4.81 -24.74 -9.55
CA LEU A 614 -3.45 -25.19 -9.27
C LEU A 614 -2.81 -25.88 -10.49
N ASP A 615 -3.55 -26.78 -11.14
CA ASP A 615 -3.03 -27.62 -12.22
C ASP A 615 -3.72 -27.41 -13.57
N GLY A 616 -4.71 -26.51 -13.63
CA GLY A 616 -5.46 -26.17 -14.84
C GLY A 616 -6.42 -27.26 -15.33
N ARG A 617 -6.61 -28.36 -14.60
CA ARG A 617 -7.47 -29.47 -15.05
C ARG A 617 -8.94 -29.10 -14.98
N GLU A 618 -9.68 -29.41 -16.05
CA GLU A 618 -11.13 -29.25 -16.12
C GLU A 618 -11.85 -30.59 -15.89
N GLU A 619 -12.81 -30.60 -14.97
CA GLU A 619 -13.76 -31.69 -14.75
C GLU A 619 -15.17 -31.22 -15.12
N ARG A 620 -15.97 -32.09 -15.74
CA ARG A 620 -17.31 -31.73 -16.24
C ARG A 620 -18.39 -32.53 -15.52
N PHE A 621 -19.40 -31.82 -15.05
CA PHE A 621 -20.53 -32.35 -14.31
C PHE A 621 -21.83 -31.94 -14.99
N THR A 622 -22.90 -32.70 -14.78
CA THR A 622 -24.22 -32.40 -15.36
C THR A 622 -25.26 -32.29 -14.25
N SER A 623 -26.07 -31.22 -14.29
CA SER A 623 -27.14 -31.01 -13.32
C SER A 623 -28.29 -32.02 -13.49
N ASP A 624 -28.96 -32.34 -12.38
CA ASP A 624 -30.14 -33.20 -12.36
C ASP A 624 -31.34 -32.54 -13.07
N ALA A 625 -32.49 -33.22 -13.13
CA ALA A 625 -33.70 -32.71 -13.81
C ALA A 625 -34.24 -31.38 -13.22
N ASN A 626 -33.84 -31.01 -12.01
CA ASN A 626 -34.23 -29.79 -11.29
C ASN A 626 -33.11 -28.74 -11.25
N GLY A 627 -32.02 -28.96 -11.98
CA GLY A 627 -30.86 -28.06 -12.04
C GLY A 627 -29.90 -28.15 -10.86
N LYS A 628 -30.00 -29.17 -10.00
CA LYS A 628 -29.09 -29.35 -8.87
C LYS A 628 -27.85 -30.14 -9.26
N ILE A 629 -26.71 -29.80 -8.67
CA ILE A 629 -25.43 -30.47 -8.94
C ILE A 629 -24.51 -30.38 -7.74
N SER A 630 -23.79 -31.47 -7.43
CA SER A 630 -22.80 -31.52 -6.35
C SER A 630 -21.41 -31.68 -6.95
N LEU A 631 -20.49 -30.77 -6.62
CA LEU A 631 -19.14 -30.73 -7.15
C LEU A 631 -18.13 -31.16 -6.06
N PRO A 632 -17.31 -32.20 -6.29
CA PRO A 632 -16.30 -32.62 -5.35
C PRO A 632 -15.15 -31.61 -5.32
N LEU A 633 -14.76 -31.14 -4.14
CA LEU A 633 -13.64 -30.22 -3.96
C LEU A 633 -12.55 -30.83 -3.09
N ARG A 634 -11.30 -30.43 -3.34
CA ARG A 634 -10.17 -30.74 -2.46
C ARG A 634 -9.89 -29.58 -1.51
N PRO A 635 -9.67 -29.84 -0.20
CA PRO A 635 -9.58 -28.78 0.80
C PRO A 635 -8.52 -27.71 0.51
N ASP A 636 -7.43 -28.09 -0.16
CA ASP A 636 -6.21 -27.33 -0.39
C ASP A 636 -6.14 -26.61 -1.76
N GLN A 637 -7.23 -26.57 -2.52
CA GLN A 637 -7.20 -26.12 -3.92
C GLN A 637 -8.28 -25.08 -4.24
N LYS A 638 -7.97 -24.16 -5.17
CA LYS A 638 -8.91 -23.16 -5.69
C LYS A 638 -9.50 -23.63 -7.01
N TYR A 639 -10.77 -23.33 -7.25
CA TYR A 639 -11.46 -23.74 -8.47
C TYR A 639 -12.24 -22.58 -9.12
N ILE A 640 -12.34 -22.60 -10.46
CA ILE A 640 -13.31 -21.81 -11.22
C ILE A 640 -14.46 -22.74 -11.62
N ILE A 641 -15.70 -22.28 -11.43
CA ILE A 641 -16.89 -23.00 -11.84
C ILE A 641 -17.56 -22.25 -12.99
N ARG A 642 -17.76 -22.93 -14.12
CA ARG A 642 -18.39 -22.40 -15.34
C ARG A 642 -19.60 -23.24 -15.74
N ALA A 643 -20.78 -22.64 -15.84
CA ALA A 643 -21.96 -23.34 -16.37
C ALA A 643 -22.09 -23.15 -17.89
N GLU A 644 -22.18 -24.25 -18.63
CA GLU A 644 -22.42 -24.34 -20.06
C GLU A 644 -23.82 -24.93 -20.32
N ALA A 645 -24.72 -24.14 -20.90
CA ALA A 645 -26.02 -24.61 -21.39
C ALA A 645 -26.24 -24.16 -22.84
N ALA A 646 -26.89 -24.98 -23.66
CA ALA A 646 -27.17 -24.63 -25.05
C ALA A 646 -28.05 -23.36 -25.11
N GLY A 647 -27.47 -22.27 -25.62
CA GLY A 647 -28.15 -20.98 -25.79
C GLY A 647 -27.86 -19.89 -24.74
N PHE A 648 -27.01 -20.14 -23.74
CA PHE A 648 -26.58 -19.12 -22.76
C PHE A 648 -25.15 -19.36 -22.26
N TYR A 649 -24.34 -18.30 -22.17
CA TYR A 649 -23.04 -18.28 -21.51
C TYR A 649 -23.24 -17.87 -20.04
N GLY A 650 -22.99 -18.79 -19.10
CA GLY A 650 -22.97 -18.51 -17.66
C GLY A 650 -21.68 -17.80 -17.25
N GLY A 651 -21.78 -16.86 -16.30
CA GLY A 651 -20.61 -16.21 -15.71
C GLY A 651 -19.75 -17.18 -14.89
N ASN A 652 -18.49 -16.79 -14.67
CA ASN A 652 -17.56 -17.54 -13.83
C ASN A 652 -17.81 -17.22 -12.35
N LEU A 653 -17.97 -18.24 -11.52
CA LEU A 653 -17.93 -18.10 -10.07
C LEU A 653 -16.59 -18.62 -9.57
N PRO A 654 -15.72 -17.76 -9.01
CA PRO A 654 -14.57 -18.22 -8.27
C PRO A 654 -15.06 -18.86 -6.98
N VAL A 655 -14.61 -20.09 -6.68
CA VAL A 655 -14.89 -20.74 -5.41
C VAL A 655 -13.58 -21.12 -4.76
N ALA A 656 -13.29 -20.49 -3.62
CA ALA A 656 -12.25 -20.93 -2.71
C ALA A 656 -12.88 -21.91 -1.71
N THR A 657 -12.27 -23.07 -1.53
CA THR A 657 -12.71 -24.06 -0.52
C THR A 657 -12.71 -23.49 0.89
N MET A 658 -11.84 -22.51 1.19
CA MET A 658 -11.85 -21.74 2.44
C MET A 658 -13.15 -20.97 2.69
N GLN A 659 -13.86 -20.51 1.66
CA GLN A 659 -15.14 -19.78 1.82
C GLN A 659 -16.32 -20.75 2.06
N ALA A 660 -16.25 -21.97 1.51
CA ALA A 660 -17.23 -23.02 1.77
C ALA A 660 -17.14 -23.62 3.19
N TYR A 661 -16.13 -23.21 3.97
CA TYR A 661 -15.98 -23.54 5.39
C TYR A 661 -16.74 -22.59 6.33
N GLU A 662 -17.46 -21.58 5.82
CA GLU A 662 -18.33 -20.70 6.62
C GLU A 662 -19.68 -21.36 7.03
N ASP A 663 -19.63 -22.61 7.51
CA ASP A 663 -20.74 -23.24 8.23
C ASP A 663 -20.35 -23.40 9.71
N GLN A 664 -20.47 -22.31 10.46
CA GLN A 664 -20.47 -22.08 11.93
C GLN A 664 -19.82 -23.11 12.90
N SER A 665 -18.76 -23.84 12.52
CA SER A 665 -18.23 -24.91 13.39
C SER A 665 -16.71 -25.10 13.39
N ILE A 666 -15.92 -24.11 12.94
CA ILE A 666 -14.44 -24.26 12.80
C ILE A 666 -13.56 -23.18 13.48
N PRO A 667 -13.89 -22.61 14.65
CA PRO A 667 -12.83 -21.98 15.47
C PRO A 667 -11.90 -22.98 16.17
N ALA A 668 -12.28 -24.27 16.25
CA ALA A 668 -11.61 -25.25 17.11
C ALA A 668 -10.44 -26.03 16.46
N ILE A 669 -10.28 -26.02 15.14
CA ILE A 669 -9.32 -26.91 14.45
C ILE A 669 -8.02 -26.19 14.04
N LEU A 670 -8.08 -24.88 13.74
CA LEU A 670 -6.90 -24.10 13.37
C LEU A 670 -5.76 -24.14 14.42
N PRO A 671 -6.04 -24.10 15.75
CA PRO A 671 -4.99 -24.22 16.77
C PRO A 671 -4.38 -25.62 16.90
N LEU A 672 -5.02 -26.66 16.37
CA LEU A 672 -4.58 -28.06 16.48
C LEU A 672 -3.74 -28.53 15.29
N ILE A 673 -3.81 -27.82 14.16
CA ILE A 673 -2.94 -28.07 12.99
C ILE A 673 -1.64 -27.25 13.10
N ALA A 674 -1.68 -26.11 13.82
CA ALA A 674 -0.51 -25.26 14.05
C ALA A 674 0.39 -25.72 15.22
N LYS A 675 0.02 -26.79 15.93
CA LYS A 675 0.76 -27.40 17.03
C LYS A 675 1.21 -28.80 16.62
#